data_AF-A0A250Y5I0-F1
#
_entry.id   AF-A0A250Y5I0-F1
#
_cell.length_a   1.000
_cell.length_b   1.000
_cell.length_c   1.000
_cell.angle_alpha   90.00
_cell.angle_beta   90.00
_cell.angle_gamma   90.00
#
_symmetry.space_group_name_H-M   'P 1'
#
loop_
_entity.id
_entity.type
_entity.pdbx_description
1 polymer ?
#
loop_
_entity_poly.entity_id
_entity_poly.type
_entity_poly.pdbx_seq_one_letter_code
_entity_poly.pdbx_strand_id
1 'polypeptide(L)'
;MKQQSPFIFMEAIKHYQAINMDWWMIFISMKLTLRLACDEWKTLPKPNLHRDVNRFGHSAVVINGSMYIFGGFSSVLLNDILVYKPPNCKAFRDEELCKNAGPGIKCVWNKNHCESWESGNANNILRTKCPFKTAAPDDRCYRYTDCASCTANTNGCQWCDDKKCISANSNCSMSVRNYTKCHVRNEQICNKLTSCKSCSLNLNCQWDQRQQECQALPAHLCGEGWSHIGDACLRINSSRESYDNAKLYCYNLSGNLASLTTSKEVEFVLDEIQKYTQQKVSPWVGLRKINISYWGWEDMSPFTNTTLQWLPGEPNDSGFCAYLERAAVAGLKANPCTSMADGLVCEKPVVSPNQNARPCKKPCSLRTSCSNCTSNGMECMWCSSTKRCVDSNAYIISFPYGQCLEWQTATCSPQNCSGLRTCGQCLEQPGCGWCNDPSNTGRGHCIEGSSRGPMKLVGMHNEMALDTNLCPKEKNYDWSFIQCPACQCNGHSTCINNNVCEQCKNLTTGKQCQECMPGYYGDPTNGGQCTACTCSGHANVCHLHTGKCFCTTKGIKGDECQLCDSENRYVGNPLRGTCYYSLLIDYQFTFSLLQEDDRHHTAINFIANPEQSNKNLDISINASNNFNLNITWSVGSTGGTISGEETPIVSKTNIKEYRDSFSYEKFNFRSNPNITFYVYVSNFSWPIKIQIAFSQHNTIMDLVQFFVTFFSCFLSLLLVAAVVWKIKQTCWASRRREQLLRERQQMASRPFASVDVALEVGAEQTDFLRGPLEGAPKPIAIEPCAGNRAAVLTVFLCLPRGSSGAPPPGQSGLAIASALIDISQQKPSDNKDKTSGVRNRKHLSTRQGTCV
;
A
#
# COMPACT_ATOMS: atom_id res chain seq x y z
N MET A 1 -3.23 5.22 -23.86
CA MET A 1 -3.91 4.17 -24.65
C MET A 1 -2.99 3.73 -25.78
N LYS A 2 -2.20 2.67 -25.56
CA LYS A 2 -1.41 2.02 -26.62
C LYS A 2 -2.29 0.94 -27.25
N GLN A 3 -2.39 0.96 -28.59
CA GLN A 3 -3.07 -0.07 -29.38
C GLN A 3 -2.49 -1.45 -29.06
N GLN A 4 -3.23 -2.30 -28.32
CA GLN A 4 -2.91 -3.72 -28.21
C GLN A 4 -3.47 -4.45 -29.44
N SER A 5 -2.61 -5.25 -30.07
CA SER A 5 -2.91 -5.98 -31.30
C SER A 5 -4.05 -6.99 -31.09
N PRO A 6 -4.97 -7.16 -32.06
CA PRO A 6 -6.23 -7.91 -31.91
C PRO A 6 -6.09 -9.45 -31.91
N PHE A 7 -4.88 -10.01 -31.90
CA PHE A 7 -4.66 -11.45 -32.09
C PHE A 7 -4.88 -12.33 -30.85
N ILE A 8 -4.76 -11.78 -29.63
CA ILE A 8 -4.64 -12.60 -28.41
C ILE A 8 -6.00 -13.12 -27.89
N PHE A 9 -7.12 -12.49 -28.25
CA PHE A 9 -8.46 -12.96 -27.83
C PHE A 9 -8.94 -14.22 -28.58
N MET A 10 -8.21 -14.68 -29.61
CA MET A 10 -8.64 -15.78 -30.49
C MET A 10 -8.24 -17.19 -30.01
N GLU A 11 -7.28 -17.33 -29.07
CA GLU A 11 -6.81 -18.64 -28.62
C GLU A 11 -7.70 -19.30 -27.56
N ALA A 12 -8.42 -18.51 -26.76
CA ALA A 12 -9.25 -19.03 -25.66
C ALA A 12 -10.47 -19.85 -26.14
N ILE A 13 -10.94 -19.64 -27.38
CA ILE A 13 -12.10 -20.36 -27.94
C ILE A 13 -11.70 -21.73 -28.51
N LYS A 14 -10.43 -21.95 -28.88
CA LYS A 14 -9.98 -23.25 -29.42
C LYS A 14 -10.01 -24.39 -28.39
N HIS A 15 -10.05 -24.08 -27.08
CA HIS A 15 -9.98 -25.10 -26.02
C HIS A 15 -11.33 -25.55 -25.43
N TYR A 16 -12.46 -24.93 -25.78
CA TYR A 16 -13.78 -25.34 -25.34
C TYR A 16 -14.60 -25.91 -26.51
N GLN A 17 -14.81 -27.22 -26.47
CA GLN A 17 -15.70 -28.04 -27.30
C GLN A 17 -15.29 -28.29 -28.76
N ALA A 18 -14.82 -29.52 -28.99
CA ALA A 18 -14.77 -30.16 -30.30
C ALA A 18 -16.21 -30.49 -30.76
N ILE A 19 -16.87 -29.58 -31.48
CA ILE A 19 -18.06 -29.86 -32.27
C ILE A 19 -17.94 -29.10 -33.60
N ASN A 20 -18.10 -29.82 -34.72
CA ASN A 20 -18.02 -29.34 -36.09
C ASN A 20 -19.05 -28.23 -36.41
N MET A 21 -18.80 -26.97 -36.02
CA MET A 21 -19.59 -25.82 -36.49
C MET A 21 -18.70 -24.62 -36.78
N ASP A 22 -18.94 -23.93 -37.91
CA ASP A 22 -18.26 -22.70 -38.28
C ASP A 22 -18.54 -21.60 -37.24
N TRP A 23 -17.49 -20.95 -36.73
CA TRP A 23 -17.60 -19.91 -35.70
C TRP A 23 -17.69 -18.51 -36.32
N TRP A 24 -18.51 -17.67 -35.70
CA TRP A 24 -18.78 -16.29 -36.13
C TRP A 24 -18.31 -15.32 -35.03
N MET A 25 -17.47 -14.34 -35.38
CA MET A 25 -16.97 -13.29 -34.45
C MET A 25 -17.23 -11.90 -35.02
N ILE A 26 -17.53 -10.93 -34.14
CA ILE A 26 -17.76 -9.53 -34.51
C ILE A 26 -16.82 -8.64 -33.71
N PHE A 27 -15.98 -7.86 -34.40
CA PHE A 27 -15.05 -6.91 -33.80
C PHE A 27 -15.30 -5.52 -34.36
N ILE A 28 -15.74 -4.58 -33.51
CA ILE A 28 -15.72 -3.09 -33.64
C ILE A 28 -16.43 -2.50 -34.90
N SER A 29 -16.29 -3.11 -36.07
CA SER A 29 -16.99 -2.83 -37.34
C SER A 29 -16.90 -3.97 -38.37
N MET A 30 -16.15 -5.05 -38.11
CA MET A 30 -15.90 -6.18 -39.01
C MET A 30 -16.58 -7.46 -38.50
N LYS A 31 -17.29 -8.15 -39.40
CA LYS A 31 -17.86 -9.48 -39.14
C LYS A 31 -16.97 -10.54 -39.79
N LEU A 32 -16.45 -11.47 -38.99
CA LEU A 32 -15.49 -12.50 -39.41
C LEU A 32 -16.09 -13.90 -39.19
N THR A 33 -15.82 -14.81 -40.11
CA THR A 33 -16.11 -16.24 -39.98
C THR A 33 -14.82 -17.04 -40.02
N LEU A 34 -14.68 -18.00 -39.12
CA LEU A 34 -13.58 -18.95 -39.09
C LEU A 34 -14.00 -20.28 -39.72
N ARG A 35 -13.26 -20.73 -40.73
CA ARG A 35 -13.38 -22.08 -41.28
C ARG A 35 -12.39 -23.01 -40.57
N LEU A 36 -12.87 -23.76 -39.58
CA LEU A 36 -12.05 -24.65 -38.73
C LEU A 36 -11.21 -25.67 -39.54
N ALA A 37 -11.79 -26.23 -40.61
CA ALA A 37 -11.13 -27.27 -41.40
C ALA A 37 -9.91 -26.78 -42.21
N CYS A 38 -9.79 -25.46 -42.45
CA CYS A 38 -8.68 -24.87 -43.21
C CYS A 38 -7.92 -23.79 -42.43
N ASP A 39 -8.29 -23.53 -41.15
CA ASP A 39 -7.73 -22.47 -40.29
C ASP A 39 -7.68 -21.11 -41.01
N GLU A 40 -8.77 -20.77 -41.71
CA GLU A 40 -8.87 -19.58 -42.56
C GLU A 40 -10.01 -18.65 -42.08
N TRP A 41 -9.69 -17.35 -41.94
CA TRP A 41 -10.66 -16.31 -41.59
C TRP A 41 -11.18 -15.61 -42.86
N LYS A 42 -12.49 -15.45 -42.96
CA LYS A 42 -13.14 -14.67 -44.03
C LYS A 42 -13.98 -13.53 -43.47
N THR A 43 -13.92 -12.39 -44.15
CA THR A 43 -14.75 -11.22 -43.80
C THR A 43 -16.11 -11.35 -44.48
N LEU A 44 -17.18 -11.16 -43.74
CA LEU A 44 -18.54 -11.19 -44.27
C LEU A 44 -18.90 -9.84 -44.90
N PRO A 45 -19.68 -9.84 -46.00
CA PRO A 45 -20.16 -8.62 -46.62
C PRO A 45 -21.02 -7.79 -45.64
N LYS A 46 -20.85 -6.47 -45.69
CA LYS A 46 -21.58 -5.52 -44.86
C LYS A 46 -23.07 -5.56 -45.28
N PRO A 47 -24.03 -5.81 -44.37
CA PRO A 47 -25.44 -5.81 -44.75
C PRO A 47 -25.90 -4.38 -45.11
N ASN A 48 -26.76 -4.25 -46.11
CA ASN A 48 -27.44 -2.99 -46.42
C ASN A 48 -28.47 -2.66 -45.33
N LEU A 49 -27.99 -2.05 -44.23
CA LEU A 49 -28.82 -1.58 -43.11
C LEU A 49 -28.96 -0.07 -43.16
N HIS A 50 -30.13 0.43 -42.75
CA HIS A 50 -30.53 1.85 -42.84
C HIS A 50 -29.83 2.77 -41.82
N ARG A 51 -28.94 2.23 -40.95
CA ARG A 51 -28.17 2.96 -39.93
C ARG A 51 -26.78 2.37 -39.71
N ASP A 52 -25.86 3.20 -39.23
CA ASP A 52 -24.47 2.83 -38.92
C ASP A 52 -24.41 1.73 -37.84
N VAL A 53 -23.67 0.65 -38.12
CA VAL A 53 -23.69 -0.61 -37.35
C VAL A 53 -22.52 -0.72 -36.36
N ASN A 54 -21.69 0.32 -36.27
CA ASN A 54 -20.51 0.31 -35.40
C ASN A 54 -20.96 0.33 -33.93
N ARG A 55 -20.72 -0.77 -33.20
CA ARG A 55 -21.07 -0.91 -31.78
C ARG A 55 -19.91 -1.51 -30.98
N PHE A 56 -19.55 -0.85 -29.88
CA PHE A 56 -18.50 -1.30 -28.95
C PHE A 56 -19.13 -2.00 -27.73
N GLY A 57 -18.48 -3.03 -27.20
CA GLY A 57 -18.94 -3.70 -25.96
C GLY A 57 -20.30 -4.41 -26.07
N HIS A 58 -20.61 -5.00 -27.23
CA HIS A 58 -21.86 -5.72 -27.46
C HIS A 58 -21.74 -7.21 -27.10
N SER A 59 -22.88 -7.87 -26.87
CA SER A 59 -22.98 -9.32 -26.67
C SER A 59 -23.67 -9.98 -27.85
N ALA A 60 -23.26 -11.20 -28.20
CA ALA A 60 -23.89 -11.97 -29.26
C ALA A 60 -24.15 -13.42 -28.82
N VAL A 61 -25.31 -13.96 -29.21
CA VAL A 61 -25.73 -15.34 -28.93
C VAL A 61 -26.30 -15.97 -30.20
N VAL A 62 -26.06 -17.25 -30.42
CA VAL A 62 -26.63 -17.99 -31.55
C VAL A 62 -27.81 -18.82 -31.06
N ILE A 63 -28.99 -18.60 -31.63
CA ILE A 63 -30.23 -19.34 -31.32
C ILE A 63 -30.86 -19.78 -32.64
N ASN A 64 -31.14 -21.07 -32.80
CA ASN A 64 -31.75 -21.67 -34.00
C ASN A 64 -31.05 -21.26 -35.32
N GLY A 65 -29.71 -21.33 -35.34
CA GLY A 65 -28.90 -21.00 -36.52
C GLY A 65 -28.89 -19.50 -36.90
N SER A 66 -29.52 -18.65 -36.11
CA SER A 66 -29.50 -17.19 -36.26
C SER A 66 -28.68 -16.56 -35.14
N MET A 67 -27.88 -15.57 -35.47
CA MET A 67 -27.11 -14.81 -34.48
C MET A 67 -27.89 -13.59 -34.03
N TYR A 68 -28.10 -13.45 -32.73
CA TYR A 68 -28.72 -12.31 -32.07
C TYR A 68 -27.64 -11.48 -31.40
N ILE A 69 -27.61 -10.19 -31.66
CA ILE A 69 -26.63 -9.25 -31.11
C ILE A 69 -27.41 -8.19 -30.35
N PHE A 70 -27.07 -7.98 -29.08
CA PHE A 70 -27.76 -7.02 -28.23
C PHE A 70 -26.78 -6.22 -27.38
N GLY A 71 -27.20 -5.00 -27.05
CA GLY A 71 -26.40 -4.02 -26.34
C GLY A 71 -25.28 -3.41 -27.19
N GLY A 72 -24.35 -2.76 -26.49
CA GLY A 72 -23.25 -2.02 -27.06
C GLY A 72 -23.45 -0.51 -27.06
N PHE A 73 -22.38 0.21 -27.40
CA PHE A 73 -22.30 1.66 -27.34
C PHE A 73 -21.72 2.23 -28.64
N SER A 74 -22.29 3.32 -29.13
CA SER A 74 -21.79 4.08 -30.29
C SER A 74 -21.99 5.57 -30.02
N SER A 75 -21.23 6.09 -29.05
CA SER A 75 -21.44 7.41 -28.41
C SER A 75 -22.73 7.52 -27.58
N VAL A 76 -23.69 6.61 -27.78
CA VAL A 76 -24.91 6.43 -26.99
C VAL A 76 -25.14 4.93 -26.75
N LEU A 77 -25.74 4.58 -25.61
CA LEU A 77 -26.11 3.19 -25.27
C LEU A 77 -27.24 2.72 -26.20
N LEU A 78 -27.03 1.58 -26.86
CA LEU A 78 -27.95 1.06 -27.86
C LEU A 78 -28.94 0.08 -27.22
N ASN A 79 -30.23 0.29 -27.47
CA ASN A 79 -31.35 -0.53 -26.99
C ASN A 79 -31.96 -1.43 -28.08
N ASP A 80 -31.24 -1.61 -29.20
CA ASP A 80 -31.69 -2.41 -30.34
C ASP A 80 -31.14 -3.85 -30.29
N ILE A 81 -31.85 -4.76 -30.98
CA ILE A 81 -31.41 -6.13 -31.20
C ILE A 81 -31.19 -6.32 -32.70
N LEU A 82 -29.97 -6.69 -33.08
CA LEU A 82 -29.67 -7.06 -34.45
C LEU A 82 -29.76 -8.58 -34.60
N VAL A 83 -30.49 -9.03 -35.61
CA VAL A 83 -30.57 -10.45 -35.96
C VAL A 83 -29.87 -10.67 -37.29
N TYR A 84 -28.82 -11.50 -37.29
CA TYR A 84 -28.17 -11.98 -38.49
C TYR A 84 -28.64 -13.39 -38.80
N LYS A 85 -29.33 -13.54 -39.93
CA LYS A 85 -29.78 -14.83 -40.44
C LYS A 85 -28.90 -15.22 -41.63
N PRO A 86 -28.12 -16.31 -41.56
CA PRO A 86 -27.38 -16.79 -42.72
C PRO A 86 -28.36 -17.21 -43.84
N PRO A 87 -28.02 -16.99 -45.13
CA PRO A 87 -28.81 -17.51 -46.23
C PRO A 87 -28.96 -19.04 -46.16
N ASN A 88 -30.13 -19.54 -46.55
CA ASN A 88 -30.39 -20.98 -46.62
C ASN A 88 -29.84 -21.54 -47.94
N CYS A 89 -29.25 -22.74 -47.94
CA CYS A 89 -28.80 -23.42 -49.15
C CYS A 89 -29.89 -23.50 -50.23
N LYS A 90 -31.15 -23.66 -49.83
CA LYS A 90 -32.32 -23.66 -50.72
C LYS A 90 -32.53 -22.34 -51.49
N ALA A 91 -31.84 -21.26 -51.12
CA ALA A 91 -31.88 -19.98 -51.82
C ALA A 91 -31.02 -19.98 -53.10
N PHE A 92 -30.05 -20.89 -53.23
CA PHE A 92 -29.20 -21.00 -54.42
C PHE A 92 -29.82 -21.96 -55.42
N ARG A 93 -30.20 -21.43 -56.60
CA ARG A 93 -30.82 -22.21 -57.69
C ARG A 93 -29.84 -22.64 -58.77
N ASP A 94 -28.57 -22.23 -58.65
CA ASP A 94 -27.51 -22.57 -59.59
C ASP A 94 -26.43 -23.39 -58.89
N GLU A 95 -25.92 -24.41 -59.57
CA GLU A 95 -24.91 -25.32 -59.04
C GLU A 95 -23.62 -24.59 -58.62
N GLU A 96 -23.22 -23.58 -59.40
CA GLU A 96 -22.01 -22.80 -59.15
C GLU A 96 -22.16 -21.89 -57.92
N LEU A 97 -23.33 -21.25 -57.77
CA LEU A 97 -23.66 -20.42 -56.61
C LEU A 97 -23.88 -21.27 -55.35
N CYS A 98 -24.40 -22.49 -55.49
CA CYS A 98 -24.56 -23.43 -54.39
C CYS A 98 -23.20 -23.91 -53.86
N LYS A 99 -22.29 -24.33 -54.75
CA LYS A 99 -20.93 -24.76 -54.37
C LYS A 99 -20.09 -23.62 -53.79
N ASN A 100 -20.38 -22.38 -54.20
CA ASN A 100 -19.76 -21.16 -53.70
C ASN A 100 -20.66 -20.40 -52.72
N ALA A 101 -21.60 -21.07 -52.06
CA ALA A 101 -22.41 -20.46 -51.00
C ALA A 101 -21.46 -19.78 -50.00
N GLY A 102 -21.75 -18.52 -49.67
CA GLY A 102 -20.81 -17.61 -49.02
C GLY A 102 -20.24 -18.09 -47.67
N PRO A 103 -19.32 -17.32 -47.07
CA PRO A 103 -18.62 -17.72 -45.85
C PRO A 103 -19.58 -18.12 -44.71
N GLY A 104 -19.35 -19.28 -44.09
CA GLY A 104 -20.13 -19.80 -42.95
C GLY A 104 -21.36 -20.64 -43.32
N ILE A 105 -21.58 -20.96 -44.61
CA ILE A 105 -22.64 -21.87 -45.07
C ILE A 105 -22.02 -22.91 -46.00
N LYS A 106 -22.25 -24.19 -45.73
CA LYS A 106 -21.79 -25.30 -46.59
C LYS A 106 -22.97 -25.97 -47.28
N CYS A 107 -23.10 -25.76 -48.57
CA CYS A 107 -24.16 -26.35 -49.38
C CYS A 107 -23.63 -27.42 -50.34
N VAL A 108 -24.50 -28.39 -50.65
CA VAL A 108 -24.26 -29.45 -51.63
C VAL A 108 -25.32 -29.33 -52.71
N TRP A 109 -24.89 -29.42 -53.96
CA TRP A 109 -25.80 -29.50 -55.09
C TRP A 109 -26.23 -30.95 -55.31
N ASN A 110 -27.51 -31.25 -55.12
CA ASN A 110 -28.07 -32.59 -55.28
C ASN A 110 -29.12 -32.60 -56.39
N LYS A 111 -28.74 -33.15 -57.55
CA LYS A 111 -29.60 -33.56 -58.68
C LYS A 111 -30.57 -32.53 -59.29
N ASN A 112 -30.67 -31.31 -58.75
CA ASN A 112 -31.30 -30.08 -59.26
C ASN A 112 -31.68 -29.07 -58.16
N HIS A 113 -31.31 -29.31 -56.90
CA HIS A 113 -31.52 -28.36 -55.83
C HIS A 113 -30.33 -28.30 -54.88
N CYS A 114 -30.15 -27.15 -54.25
CA CYS A 114 -29.09 -26.92 -53.29
C CYS A 114 -29.58 -27.23 -51.87
N GLU A 115 -28.91 -28.15 -51.18
CA GLU A 115 -29.23 -28.58 -49.82
C GLU A 115 -28.07 -28.33 -48.86
N SER A 116 -28.34 -28.30 -47.55
CA SER A 116 -27.28 -28.18 -46.54
C SER A 116 -26.43 -29.44 -46.48
N TRP A 117 -25.13 -29.27 -46.27
CA TRP A 117 -24.18 -30.38 -46.15
C TRP A 117 -24.59 -31.42 -45.10
N GLU A 118 -25.23 -31.02 -44.00
CA GLU A 118 -25.71 -31.92 -42.94
C GLU A 118 -26.89 -32.82 -43.36
N SER A 119 -27.59 -32.46 -44.44
CA SER A 119 -28.78 -33.19 -44.92
C SER A 119 -28.48 -34.13 -46.09
N GLY A 120 -27.29 -34.02 -46.70
CA GLY A 120 -26.84 -34.88 -47.79
C GLY A 120 -26.19 -36.17 -47.26
N ASN A 121 -26.72 -37.31 -47.68
CA ASN A 121 -26.29 -38.66 -47.32
C ASN A 121 -24.76 -38.85 -47.24
N ALA A 122 -24.32 -39.52 -46.16
CA ALA A 122 -22.95 -39.66 -45.66
C ALA A 122 -21.94 -40.48 -46.51
N ASN A 123 -22.10 -40.57 -47.83
CA ASN A 123 -21.33 -41.53 -48.65
C ASN A 123 -20.35 -40.93 -49.67
N ASN A 124 -19.94 -39.66 -49.53
CA ASN A 124 -18.76 -39.16 -50.27
C ASN A 124 -17.91 -38.25 -49.37
N ILE A 125 -16.89 -38.84 -48.74
CA ILE A 125 -15.79 -38.13 -48.08
C ILE A 125 -14.95 -37.46 -49.17
N LEU A 126 -15.43 -36.33 -49.68
CA LEU A 126 -14.58 -35.42 -50.43
C LEU A 126 -13.67 -34.73 -49.41
N ARG A 127 -12.41 -35.19 -49.31
CA ARG A 127 -11.36 -34.51 -48.54
C ARG A 127 -11.41 -33.01 -48.87
N THR A 128 -11.61 -32.18 -47.86
CA THR A 128 -11.58 -30.72 -47.97
C THR A 128 -10.23 -30.31 -48.56
N LYS A 129 -10.15 -30.00 -49.86
CA LYS A 129 -8.95 -29.40 -50.46
C LYS A 129 -8.88 -27.95 -49.99
N CYS A 130 -8.08 -27.67 -48.98
CA CYS A 130 -7.74 -26.31 -48.61
C CYS A 130 -6.81 -25.72 -49.69
N PRO A 131 -6.91 -24.41 -50.00
CA PRO A 131 -6.01 -23.76 -50.94
C PRO A 131 -4.54 -23.94 -50.49
N PHE A 132 -3.61 -24.15 -51.43
CA PHE A 132 -2.18 -24.13 -51.11
C PHE A 132 -1.80 -22.75 -50.57
N LYS A 133 -1.25 -22.69 -49.36
CA LYS A 133 -0.78 -21.44 -48.74
C LYS A 133 0.42 -20.92 -49.54
N THR A 134 0.25 -19.85 -50.31
CA THR A 134 1.36 -19.14 -50.95
C THR A 134 2.12 -18.34 -49.89
N ALA A 135 3.42 -18.57 -49.77
CA ALA A 135 4.26 -17.84 -48.82
C ALA A 135 4.28 -16.35 -49.20
N ALA A 136 4.05 -15.48 -48.21
CA ALA A 136 4.08 -14.05 -48.42
C ALA A 136 5.51 -13.56 -48.73
N PRO A 137 5.67 -12.44 -49.46
CA PRO A 137 6.96 -11.79 -49.63
C PRO A 137 7.51 -11.28 -48.30
N ASP A 138 8.85 -11.23 -48.17
CA ASP A 138 9.58 -10.93 -46.92
C ASP A 138 9.08 -9.67 -46.20
N ASP A 139 8.65 -8.65 -46.93
CA ASP A 139 8.10 -7.39 -46.41
C ASP A 139 6.88 -7.55 -45.48
N ARG A 140 6.08 -8.61 -45.68
CA ARG A 140 4.96 -8.92 -44.77
C ARG A 140 5.42 -9.66 -43.53
N CYS A 141 6.48 -10.45 -43.62
CA CYS A 141 7.04 -11.21 -42.50
C CYS A 141 7.85 -10.30 -41.56
N TYR A 142 8.57 -9.29 -42.09
CA TYR A 142 9.34 -8.34 -41.27
C TYR A 142 8.52 -7.53 -40.26
N ARG A 143 7.19 -7.47 -40.43
CA ARG A 143 6.30 -6.81 -39.48
C ARG A 143 6.19 -7.52 -38.14
N TYR A 144 6.55 -8.81 -38.08
CA TYR A 144 6.54 -9.59 -36.86
C TYR A 144 7.91 -9.55 -36.20
N THR A 145 7.98 -9.01 -34.98
CA THR A 145 9.23 -8.77 -34.24
C THR A 145 9.56 -9.86 -33.23
N ASP A 146 8.70 -10.87 -33.08
CA ASP A 146 8.89 -11.98 -32.16
C ASP A 146 8.63 -13.35 -32.81
N CYS A 147 9.32 -14.37 -32.32
CA CYS A 147 9.31 -15.72 -32.87
C CYS A 147 7.92 -16.34 -32.90
N ALA A 148 7.11 -16.16 -31.84
CA ALA A 148 5.78 -16.76 -31.75
C ALA A 148 4.83 -16.15 -32.77
N SER A 149 4.76 -14.80 -32.85
CA SER A 149 3.94 -14.11 -33.85
C SER A 149 4.39 -14.38 -35.29
N CYS A 150 5.70 -14.51 -35.50
CA CYS A 150 6.27 -14.83 -36.81
C CYS A 150 5.88 -16.23 -37.31
N THR A 151 5.76 -17.21 -36.41
CA THR A 151 5.57 -18.62 -36.77
C THR A 151 4.13 -19.11 -36.61
N ALA A 152 3.27 -18.37 -35.90
CA ALA A 152 1.85 -18.68 -35.71
C ALA A 152 0.92 -18.05 -36.77
N ASN A 153 1.44 -17.24 -37.71
CA ASN A 153 0.62 -16.53 -38.68
C ASN A 153 0.29 -17.33 -39.96
N THR A 154 -0.69 -16.84 -40.73
CA THR A 154 -1.13 -17.45 -41.99
C THR A 154 -0.28 -17.04 -43.20
N ASN A 155 0.70 -16.15 -43.03
CA ASN A 155 1.50 -15.57 -44.12
C ASN A 155 2.69 -16.45 -44.55
N GLY A 156 2.91 -17.60 -43.92
CA GLY A 156 3.95 -18.55 -44.31
C GLY A 156 5.37 -18.03 -44.03
N CYS A 157 5.58 -17.43 -42.86
CA CYS A 157 6.87 -16.90 -42.41
C CYS A 157 7.65 -17.93 -41.56
N GLN A 158 8.96 -17.74 -41.44
CA GLN A 158 9.87 -18.49 -40.59
C GLN A 158 10.78 -17.55 -39.79
N TRP A 159 11.15 -17.95 -38.58
CA TRP A 159 12.03 -17.20 -37.70
C TRP A 159 13.46 -17.72 -37.77
N CYS A 160 14.43 -16.83 -37.97
CA CYS A 160 15.85 -17.17 -38.12
C CYS A 160 16.69 -16.68 -36.93
N ASP A 161 17.86 -17.31 -36.71
CA ASP A 161 18.79 -17.01 -35.59
C ASP A 161 19.20 -15.53 -35.50
N ASP A 162 19.16 -14.79 -36.61
CA ASP A 162 19.40 -13.35 -36.68
C ASP A 162 18.27 -12.51 -36.03
N LYS A 163 17.31 -13.16 -35.35
CA LYS A 163 16.11 -12.58 -34.73
C LYS A 163 15.22 -11.82 -35.72
N LYS A 164 15.18 -12.30 -36.96
CA LYS A 164 14.36 -11.71 -38.03
C LYS A 164 13.34 -12.72 -38.53
N CYS A 165 12.12 -12.23 -38.74
CA CYS A 165 11.04 -12.97 -39.38
C CYS A 165 11.11 -12.78 -40.90
N ILE A 166 11.34 -13.86 -41.64
CA ILE A 166 11.44 -13.86 -43.11
C ILE A 166 10.45 -14.86 -43.71
N SER A 167 10.24 -14.81 -45.02
CA SER A 167 9.41 -15.77 -45.74
C SER A 167 9.99 -17.17 -45.64
N ALA A 168 9.12 -18.18 -45.58
CA ALA A 168 9.53 -19.59 -45.60
C ALA A 168 10.27 -19.99 -46.90
N ASN A 169 10.19 -19.17 -47.94
CA ASN A 169 10.89 -19.35 -49.21
C ASN A 169 12.30 -18.70 -49.26
N SER A 170 12.66 -17.91 -48.24
CA SER A 170 13.97 -17.25 -48.15
C SER A 170 14.99 -18.13 -47.40
N ASN A 171 16.28 -18.00 -47.71
CA ASN A 171 17.34 -18.84 -47.11
C ASN A 171 17.57 -18.49 -45.63
N CYS A 172 17.69 -19.52 -44.78
CA CYS A 172 17.84 -19.41 -43.33
C CYS A 172 18.73 -20.54 -42.80
N SER A 173 19.78 -20.23 -42.03
CA SER A 173 20.71 -21.24 -41.49
C SER A 173 20.07 -22.16 -40.45
N MET A 174 19.23 -21.60 -39.58
CA MET A 174 18.49 -22.29 -38.53
C MET A 174 17.07 -21.70 -38.47
N SER A 175 16.08 -22.47 -38.90
CA SER A 175 14.70 -21.98 -39.03
C SER A 175 13.78 -22.56 -37.97
N VAL A 176 13.05 -21.67 -37.29
CA VAL A 176 11.92 -22.03 -36.45
C VAL A 176 10.65 -21.74 -37.24
N ARG A 177 9.89 -22.80 -37.55
CA ARG A 177 8.61 -22.73 -38.28
C ARG A 177 7.41 -23.07 -37.41
N ASN A 178 7.65 -23.66 -36.23
CA ASN A 178 6.62 -24.03 -35.27
C ASN A 178 6.76 -23.17 -34.02
N TYR A 179 5.71 -22.46 -33.66
CA TYR A 179 5.69 -21.53 -32.53
C TYR A 179 6.00 -22.22 -31.19
N THR A 180 5.72 -23.52 -31.06
CA THR A 180 6.01 -24.28 -29.84
C THR A 180 7.50 -24.46 -29.55
N LYS A 181 8.36 -24.23 -30.55
CA LYS A 181 9.83 -24.26 -30.39
C LYS A 181 10.44 -22.88 -30.11
N CYS A 182 9.63 -21.83 -30.05
CA CYS A 182 10.12 -20.49 -29.70
C CYS A 182 10.40 -20.39 -28.20
N HIS A 183 11.58 -19.86 -27.84
CA HIS A 183 11.92 -19.61 -26.43
C HIS A 183 11.10 -18.42 -25.90
N VAL A 184 10.16 -18.69 -24.98
CA VAL A 184 9.28 -17.67 -24.40
C VAL A 184 9.95 -17.03 -23.19
N ARG A 185 10.12 -15.71 -23.18
CA ARG A 185 10.59 -14.96 -22.00
C ARG A 185 9.46 -14.81 -20.98
N ASN A 186 9.76 -15.03 -19.69
CA ASN A 186 8.79 -14.90 -18.59
C ASN A 186 8.09 -13.52 -18.57
N GLU A 187 8.78 -12.44 -18.93
CA GLU A 187 8.22 -11.07 -19.06
C GLU A 187 6.99 -11.02 -19.97
N GLN A 188 6.99 -11.75 -21.09
CA GLN A 188 5.87 -11.77 -22.03
C GLN A 188 4.69 -12.62 -21.56
N ILE A 189 4.91 -13.52 -20.60
CA ILE A 189 3.86 -14.33 -19.97
C ILE A 189 3.22 -13.54 -18.83
N CYS A 190 4.02 -12.95 -17.96
CA CYS A 190 3.54 -12.22 -16.79
C CYS A 190 2.76 -10.95 -17.20
N ASN A 191 3.25 -10.19 -18.19
CA ASN A 191 2.56 -8.98 -18.66
C ASN A 191 1.18 -9.27 -19.30
N LYS A 192 0.85 -10.54 -19.60
CA LYS A 192 -0.47 -10.96 -20.10
C LYS A 192 -1.45 -11.33 -18.97
N LEU A 193 -0.98 -11.49 -17.74
CA LEU A 193 -1.81 -11.85 -16.59
C LEU A 193 -2.36 -10.57 -15.94
N THR A 194 -3.60 -10.23 -16.27
CA THR A 194 -4.22 -8.95 -15.88
C THR A 194 -4.90 -8.96 -14.51
N SER A 195 -4.82 -10.07 -13.77
CA SER A 195 -5.39 -10.16 -12.43
C SER A 195 -4.37 -10.73 -11.44
N CYS A 196 -4.41 -10.24 -10.19
CA CYS A 196 -3.57 -10.75 -9.10
C CYS A 196 -3.69 -12.26 -8.97
N LYS A 197 -4.91 -12.81 -9.08
CA LYS A 197 -5.11 -14.27 -8.99
C LYS A 197 -4.42 -15.01 -10.12
N SER A 198 -4.61 -14.58 -11.36
CA SER A 198 -3.94 -15.17 -12.53
C SER A 198 -2.42 -15.06 -12.43
N CYS A 199 -1.91 -13.92 -11.93
CA CYS A 199 -0.48 -13.68 -11.69
C CYS A 199 0.09 -14.62 -10.62
N SER A 200 -0.61 -14.76 -9.49
CA SER A 200 -0.19 -15.59 -8.34
C SER A 200 -0.16 -17.09 -8.62
N LEU A 201 -0.81 -17.53 -9.71
CA LEU A 201 -0.78 -18.93 -10.14
C LEU A 201 0.48 -19.27 -10.94
N ASN A 202 1.26 -18.26 -11.36
CA ASN A 202 2.50 -18.45 -12.10
C ASN A 202 3.71 -18.10 -11.22
N LEU A 203 4.53 -19.12 -10.91
CA LEU A 203 5.70 -19.01 -10.03
C LEU A 203 6.77 -18.04 -10.54
N ASN A 204 6.77 -17.73 -11.84
CA ASN A 204 7.76 -16.82 -12.45
C ASN A 204 7.28 -15.36 -12.52
N CYS A 205 6.11 -15.06 -11.95
CA CYS A 205 5.47 -13.76 -12.02
C CYS A 205 5.13 -13.21 -10.62
N GLN A 206 5.17 -11.89 -10.48
CA GLN A 206 4.77 -11.19 -9.26
C GLN A 206 3.82 -10.04 -9.58
N TRP A 207 2.77 -9.91 -8.75
CA TRP A 207 1.82 -8.82 -8.89
C TRP A 207 2.37 -7.54 -8.26
N ASP A 208 2.54 -6.49 -9.05
CA ASP A 208 2.84 -5.14 -8.57
C ASP A 208 1.53 -4.45 -8.15
N GLN A 209 1.34 -4.30 -6.85
CA GLN A 209 0.14 -3.68 -6.29
C GLN A 209 0.06 -2.17 -6.56
N ARG A 210 1.18 -1.48 -6.81
CA ARG A 210 1.21 -0.03 -7.10
C ARG A 210 0.82 0.26 -8.54
N GLN A 211 1.25 -0.58 -9.46
CA GLN A 211 0.97 -0.44 -10.89
C GLN A 211 -0.27 -1.23 -11.35
N GLN A 212 -0.79 -2.13 -10.50
CA GLN A 212 -1.89 -3.06 -10.84
C GLN A 212 -1.57 -3.93 -12.05
N GLU A 213 -0.30 -4.33 -12.18
CA GLU A 213 0.22 -5.10 -13.31
C GLU A 213 1.00 -6.32 -12.81
N CYS A 214 0.97 -7.40 -13.59
CA CYS A 214 1.76 -8.59 -13.30
C CYS A 214 3.09 -8.52 -14.05
N GLN A 215 4.19 -8.53 -13.29
CA GLN A 215 5.54 -8.40 -13.83
C GLN A 215 6.28 -9.74 -13.69
N ALA A 216 7.22 -10.02 -14.59
CA ALA A 216 8.10 -11.16 -14.39
C ALA A 216 9.10 -10.87 -13.29
N LEU A 217 9.38 -11.89 -12.47
CA LEU A 217 10.45 -11.80 -11.49
C LEU A 217 11.77 -11.56 -12.24
N PRO A 218 12.56 -10.51 -11.90
CA PRO A 218 13.79 -10.21 -12.62
C PRO A 218 14.80 -11.35 -12.47
N ALA A 219 15.52 -11.68 -13.54
CA ALA A 219 16.59 -12.70 -13.58
C ALA A 219 17.77 -12.44 -12.60
N HIS A 220 17.69 -11.38 -11.79
CA HIS A 220 18.69 -10.94 -10.81
C HIS A 220 18.31 -11.28 -9.35
N LEU A 221 17.44 -12.27 -9.12
CA LEU A 221 17.16 -12.80 -7.77
C LEU A 221 18.41 -13.30 -7.03
N CYS A 222 19.45 -13.69 -7.77
CA CYS A 222 20.68 -14.26 -7.25
C CYS A 222 21.89 -13.30 -7.26
N GLY A 223 21.75 -12.09 -7.84
CA GLY A 223 22.85 -11.17 -8.08
C GLY A 223 23.75 -11.56 -9.28
N GLU A 224 24.71 -10.70 -9.63
CA GLU A 224 25.62 -10.93 -10.77
C GLU A 224 26.58 -12.10 -10.50
N GLY A 225 26.74 -12.99 -11.48
CA GLY A 225 27.62 -14.18 -11.38
C GLY A 225 27.03 -15.38 -10.66
N TRP A 226 25.70 -15.42 -10.43
CA TRP A 226 24.98 -16.55 -9.84
C TRP A 226 23.84 -17.01 -10.76
N SER A 227 23.60 -18.32 -10.81
CA SER A 227 22.55 -18.95 -11.60
C SER A 227 21.37 -19.36 -10.72
N HIS A 228 20.15 -19.04 -11.14
CA HIS A 228 18.91 -19.35 -10.41
C HIS A 228 18.36 -20.73 -10.81
N ILE A 229 18.37 -21.69 -9.89
CA ILE A 229 17.88 -23.06 -10.10
C ILE A 229 16.92 -23.41 -8.95
N GLY A 230 15.63 -23.54 -9.25
CA GLY A 230 14.62 -23.84 -8.23
C GLY A 230 14.51 -22.71 -7.20
N ASP A 231 14.67 -23.04 -5.92
CA ASP A 231 14.68 -22.08 -4.80
C ASP A 231 16.12 -21.68 -4.37
N ALA A 232 17.13 -22.10 -5.15
CA ALA A 232 18.54 -21.92 -4.86
C ALA A 232 19.25 -21.06 -5.93
N CYS A 233 20.27 -20.34 -5.47
CA CYS A 233 21.21 -19.63 -6.32
C CYS A 233 22.55 -20.35 -6.28
N LEU A 234 23.01 -20.86 -7.42
CA LEU A 234 24.25 -21.61 -7.54
C LEU A 234 25.35 -20.82 -8.25
N ARG A 235 26.60 -20.99 -7.80
CA ARG A 235 27.78 -20.42 -8.45
C ARG A 235 28.95 -21.38 -8.39
N ILE A 236 29.61 -21.56 -9.52
CA ILE A 236 30.79 -22.41 -9.64
C ILE A 236 32.03 -21.53 -9.75
N ASN A 237 33.08 -21.87 -9.02
CA ASN A 237 34.40 -21.28 -9.16
C ASN A 237 35.41 -22.40 -9.43
N SER A 238 36.35 -22.16 -10.34
CA SER A 238 37.41 -23.11 -10.71
C SER A 238 38.70 -22.96 -9.88
N SER A 239 38.70 -22.13 -8.84
CA SER A 239 39.84 -21.95 -7.93
C SER A 239 40.19 -23.25 -7.19
N ARG A 240 41.49 -23.56 -7.11
CA ARG A 240 42.01 -24.72 -6.41
C ARG A 240 42.20 -24.42 -4.92
N GLU A 241 41.37 -25.00 -4.07
CA GLU A 241 41.28 -24.65 -2.64
C GLU A 241 41.09 -25.90 -1.75
N SER A 242 41.40 -25.77 -0.45
CA SER A 242 41.01 -26.74 0.56
C SER A 242 39.52 -26.63 0.88
N TYR A 243 38.93 -27.65 1.52
CA TYR A 243 37.50 -27.62 1.85
C TYR A 243 37.13 -26.44 2.75
N ASP A 244 37.94 -26.18 3.79
CA ASP A 244 37.70 -25.08 4.72
C ASP A 244 37.84 -23.71 4.05
N ASN A 245 38.79 -23.56 3.12
CA ASN A 245 38.93 -22.34 2.31
C ASN A 245 37.77 -22.16 1.34
N ALA A 246 37.32 -23.24 0.68
CA ALA A 246 36.17 -23.21 -0.21
C ALA A 246 34.88 -22.85 0.54
N LYS A 247 34.71 -23.37 1.76
CA LYS A 247 33.64 -22.99 2.67
C LYS A 247 33.68 -21.51 3.03
N LEU A 248 34.86 -21.01 3.43
CA LEU A 248 35.04 -19.59 3.75
C LEU A 248 34.80 -18.69 2.53
N TYR A 249 35.19 -19.13 1.33
CA TYR A 249 34.94 -18.43 0.09
C TYR A 249 33.44 -18.27 -0.18
N CYS A 250 32.65 -19.35 -0.08
CA CYS A 250 31.21 -19.27 -0.24
C CYS A 250 30.56 -18.40 0.85
N TYR A 251 31.04 -18.50 2.10
CA TYR A 251 30.58 -17.68 3.22
C TYR A 251 30.79 -16.18 2.97
N ASN A 252 31.95 -15.79 2.44
CA ASN A 252 32.23 -14.41 2.04
C ASN A 252 31.31 -13.88 0.93
N LEU A 253 30.71 -14.77 0.15
CA LEU A 253 29.70 -14.43 -0.86
C LEU A 253 28.26 -14.56 -0.35
N SER A 254 28.05 -14.57 0.97
CA SER A 254 26.73 -14.72 1.62
C SER A 254 26.00 -16.02 1.24
N GLY A 255 26.76 -17.10 1.03
CA GLY A 255 26.27 -18.45 0.76
C GLY A 255 27.06 -19.51 1.53
N ASN A 256 26.79 -20.78 1.25
CA ASN A 256 27.51 -21.94 1.78
C ASN A 256 27.97 -22.83 0.63
N LEU A 257 28.74 -23.89 0.93
CA LEU A 257 28.95 -24.95 -0.05
C LEU A 257 27.63 -25.65 -0.36
N ALA A 258 27.38 -25.95 -1.63
CA ALA A 258 26.06 -26.38 -2.11
C ALA A 258 25.62 -27.74 -1.58
N SER A 259 24.34 -27.86 -1.20
CA SER A 259 23.72 -29.09 -0.70
C SER A 259 23.06 -29.96 -1.80
N LEU A 260 23.00 -29.48 -3.05
CA LEU A 260 22.61 -30.22 -4.27
C LEU A 260 21.51 -31.27 -4.04
N THR A 261 20.41 -30.83 -3.43
CA THR A 261 19.34 -31.71 -2.94
C THR A 261 18.31 -32.04 -4.03
N THR A 262 18.30 -31.30 -5.14
CA THR A 262 17.36 -31.52 -6.25
C THR A 262 18.05 -32.01 -7.52
N SER A 263 17.35 -32.82 -8.33
CA SER A 263 17.87 -33.33 -9.60
C SER A 263 18.19 -32.21 -10.61
N LYS A 264 17.46 -31.10 -10.56
CA LYS A 264 17.68 -29.92 -11.42
C LYS A 264 18.97 -29.19 -11.08
N GLU A 265 19.31 -29.07 -9.78
CA GLU A 265 20.59 -28.49 -9.33
C GLU A 265 21.77 -29.34 -9.80
N VAL A 266 21.66 -30.67 -9.64
CA VAL A 266 22.70 -31.61 -10.07
C VAL A 266 22.91 -31.55 -11.59
N GLU A 267 21.84 -31.59 -12.38
CA GLU A 267 21.92 -31.52 -13.85
C GLU A 267 22.58 -30.21 -14.31
N PHE A 268 22.20 -29.08 -13.71
CA PHE A 268 22.81 -27.78 -14.00
C PHE A 268 24.32 -27.76 -13.70
N VAL A 269 24.72 -28.22 -12.51
CA VAL A 269 26.15 -28.21 -12.11
C VAL A 269 26.98 -29.09 -13.04
N LEU A 270 26.46 -30.26 -13.44
CA LEU A 270 27.15 -31.16 -14.35
C LEU A 270 27.30 -30.56 -15.76
N ASP A 271 26.27 -29.92 -16.31
CA ASP A 271 26.34 -29.21 -17.61
C ASP A 271 27.33 -28.05 -17.56
N GLU A 272 27.32 -27.28 -16.47
CA GLU A 272 28.17 -26.11 -16.34
C GLU A 272 29.66 -26.47 -16.17
N ILE A 273 29.97 -27.56 -15.45
CA ILE A 273 31.34 -28.10 -15.36
C ILE A 273 31.87 -28.57 -16.73
N GLN A 274 31.00 -29.11 -17.61
CA GLN A 274 31.40 -29.56 -18.95
C GLN A 274 31.86 -28.41 -19.86
N LYS A 275 31.39 -27.18 -19.63
CA LYS A 275 31.78 -25.99 -20.40
C LYS A 275 33.24 -25.59 -20.19
N TYR A 276 33.85 -25.99 -19.07
CA TYR A 276 35.27 -25.77 -18.77
C TYR A 276 36.16 -26.76 -19.55
N THR A 277 36.32 -26.52 -20.85
CA THR A 277 37.03 -27.42 -21.79
C THR A 277 38.56 -27.44 -21.62
N GLN A 278 39.16 -26.41 -20.99
CA GLN A 278 40.62 -26.28 -20.84
C GLN A 278 41.16 -26.68 -19.45
N GLN A 279 40.32 -26.76 -18.42
CA GLN A 279 40.71 -27.09 -17.04
C GLN A 279 39.79 -28.20 -16.50
N LYS A 280 40.37 -29.25 -15.90
CA LYS A 280 39.58 -30.30 -15.25
C LYS A 280 39.06 -29.77 -13.90
N VAL A 281 37.79 -29.40 -13.84
CA VAL A 281 37.14 -28.94 -12.60
C VAL A 281 36.49 -30.14 -11.90
N SER A 282 36.87 -30.37 -10.65
CA SER A 282 36.35 -31.41 -9.75
C SER A 282 35.97 -30.77 -8.42
N PRO A 283 34.80 -30.09 -8.36
CA PRO A 283 34.58 -29.11 -7.32
C PRO A 283 34.17 -29.71 -5.98
N TRP A 284 34.55 -29.04 -4.90
CA TRP A 284 33.99 -29.28 -3.57
C TRP A 284 32.49 -29.00 -3.52
N VAL A 285 31.75 -29.86 -2.80
CA VAL A 285 30.33 -29.71 -2.49
C VAL A 285 30.11 -29.74 -0.97
N GLY A 286 28.95 -29.29 -0.49
CA GLY A 286 28.65 -29.15 0.94
C GLY A 286 28.44 -30.47 1.69
N LEU A 287 28.89 -31.61 1.16
CA LEU A 287 28.70 -32.92 1.76
C LEU A 287 29.90 -33.29 2.65
N ARG A 288 29.64 -33.55 3.92
CA ARG A 288 30.66 -33.94 4.90
C ARG A 288 30.15 -35.01 5.87
N LYS A 289 31.08 -35.71 6.51
CA LYS A 289 30.79 -36.72 7.53
C LYS A 289 30.61 -36.01 8.89
N ILE A 290 29.36 -35.93 9.38
CA ILE A 290 28.98 -35.17 10.58
C ILE A 290 29.29 -35.97 11.86
N ASN A 291 29.23 -37.30 11.79
CA ASN A 291 29.61 -38.24 12.85
C ASN A 291 30.22 -39.51 12.21
N ILE A 292 30.80 -40.42 13.01
CA ILE A 292 31.47 -41.66 12.59
C ILE A 292 30.58 -42.53 11.67
N SER A 293 29.25 -42.35 11.70
CA SER A 293 28.26 -43.21 11.03
C SER A 293 27.50 -42.63 9.82
N TYR A 294 27.47 -41.32 9.55
CA TYR A 294 26.68 -40.80 8.42
C TYR A 294 27.21 -39.49 7.80
N TRP A 295 26.86 -39.31 6.51
CA TRP A 295 27.15 -38.13 5.71
C TRP A 295 25.93 -37.20 5.69
N GLY A 296 26.18 -35.90 5.80
CA GLY A 296 25.15 -34.88 5.76
C GLY A 296 25.64 -33.62 5.07
N TRP A 297 24.68 -32.84 4.60
CA TRP A 297 24.92 -31.59 3.91
C TRP A 297 25.17 -30.44 4.91
N GLU A 298 25.70 -29.32 4.44
CA GLU A 298 25.95 -28.13 5.26
C GLU A 298 24.67 -27.50 5.84
N ASP A 299 23.50 -27.75 5.23
CA ASP A 299 22.18 -27.39 5.75
C ASP A 299 21.64 -28.37 6.82
N MET A 300 22.47 -29.34 7.23
CA MET A 300 22.17 -30.43 8.17
C MET A 300 21.19 -31.50 7.66
N SER A 301 20.80 -31.46 6.38
CA SER A 301 19.97 -32.50 5.79
C SER A 301 20.75 -33.81 5.57
N PRO A 302 20.12 -34.99 5.76
CA PRO A 302 20.79 -36.27 5.59
C PRO A 302 21.04 -36.57 4.11
N PHE A 303 22.20 -37.13 3.78
CA PHE A 303 22.49 -37.59 2.43
C PHE A 303 21.75 -38.90 2.13
N THR A 304 20.93 -38.91 1.07
CA THR A 304 20.05 -40.06 0.74
C THR A 304 20.50 -40.87 -0.48
N ASN A 305 21.65 -40.57 -1.09
CA ASN A 305 22.19 -41.27 -2.26
C ASN A 305 21.21 -41.33 -3.47
N THR A 306 20.25 -40.40 -3.52
CA THR A 306 19.16 -40.36 -4.52
C THR A 306 19.49 -39.50 -5.73
N THR A 307 19.99 -38.27 -5.50
CA THR A 307 20.33 -37.30 -6.55
C THR A 307 21.78 -37.37 -7.01
N LEU A 308 22.69 -37.67 -6.07
CA LEU A 308 24.11 -37.93 -6.30
C LEU A 308 24.46 -39.28 -5.70
N GLN A 309 25.42 -39.98 -6.31
CA GLN A 309 25.79 -41.34 -5.91
C GLN A 309 27.27 -41.43 -5.54
N TRP A 310 27.60 -42.18 -4.49
CA TRP A 310 28.99 -42.55 -4.24
C TRP A 310 29.53 -43.44 -5.36
N LEU A 311 30.77 -43.19 -5.78
CA LEU A 311 31.43 -44.04 -6.76
C LEU A 311 31.77 -45.42 -6.16
N PRO A 312 31.93 -46.48 -6.99
CA PRO A 312 32.29 -47.80 -6.49
C PRO A 312 33.56 -47.77 -5.63
N GLY A 313 33.46 -48.26 -4.39
CA GLY A 313 34.57 -48.23 -3.42
C GLY A 313 34.60 -46.98 -2.53
N GLU A 314 33.62 -46.09 -2.64
CA GLU A 314 33.45 -44.88 -1.81
C GLU A 314 32.15 -44.96 -0.99
N PRO A 315 32.06 -44.24 0.14
CA PRO A 315 33.09 -43.39 0.74
C PRO A 315 34.20 -44.25 1.38
N ASN A 316 35.44 -43.98 1.01
CA ASN A 316 36.60 -44.58 1.67
C ASN A 316 36.85 -43.92 3.05
N ASP A 317 37.64 -44.55 3.92
CA ASP A 317 38.07 -43.94 5.20
C ASP A 317 39.19 -42.89 5.02
N SER A 318 39.47 -42.47 3.79
CA SER A 318 40.55 -41.53 3.49
C SER A 318 40.16 -40.08 3.73
N GLY A 319 38.91 -39.75 4.08
CA GLY A 319 38.56 -38.41 4.54
C GLY A 319 37.10 -38.14 4.86
N PHE A 320 36.82 -36.92 5.33
CA PHE A 320 35.53 -36.51 5.90
C PHE A 320 34.75 -35.52 5.01
N CYS A 321 35.28 -35.15 3.85
CA CYS A 321 34.71 -34.17 2.93
C CYS A 321 34.58 -34.73 1.51
N ALA A 322 33.51 -34.36 0.79
CA ALA A 322 33.23 -34.90 -0.54
C ALA A 322 33.37 -33.88 -1.67
N TYR A 323 33.86 -34.34 -2.82
CA TYR A 323 33.95 -33.57 -4.06
C TYR A 323 33.35 -34.36 -5.22
N LEU A 324 32.99 -33.65 -6.29
CA LEU A 324 32.48 -34.25 -7.53
C LEU A 324 33.66 -34.61 -8.45
N GLU A 325 33.78 -35.90 -8.81
CA GLU A 325 34.77 -36.36 -9.78
C GLU A 325 34.15 -36.40 -11.18
N ARG A 326 34.91 -35.90 -12.18
CA ARG A 326 34.57 -35.72 -13.61
C ARG A 326 33.30 -36.44 -14.07
N ALA A 327 32.25 -35.67 -14.42
CA ALA A 327 31.16 -35.85 -15.41
C ALA A 327 30.75 -37.28 -15.88
N ALA A 328 30.98 -38.30 -15.05
CA ALA A 328 30.55 -39.67 -15.20
C ALA A 328 29.56 -39.89 -14.06
N VAL A 329 28.28 -39.77 -14.41
CA VAL A 329 27.13 -40.24 -13.61
C VAL A 329 27.07 -39.70 -12.17
N ALA A 330 27.15 -38.37 -11.98
CA ALA A 330 26.78 -37.75 -10.70
C ALA A 330 27.53 -38.36 -9.47
N GLY A 331 28.80 -38.72 -9.68
CA GLY A 331 29.63 -39.50 -8.75
C GLY A 331 30.37 -38.68 -7.69
N LEU A 332 30.27 -39.08 -6.43
CA LEU A 332 30.94 -38.49 -5.27
C LEU A 332 32.14 -39.33 -4.80
N LYS A 333 33.18 -38.66 -4.29
CA LYS A 333 34.33 -39.28 -3.61
C LYS A 333 34.69 -38.57 -2.32
N ALA A 334 35.18 -39.33 -1.34
CA ALA A 334 35.67 -38.80 -0.09
C ALA A 334 37.16 -38.45 -0.18
N ASN A 335 37.57 -37.37 0.50
CA ASN A 335 38.97 -36.92 0.58
C ASN A 335 39.19 -36.15 1.89
N PRO A 336 40.43 -36.04 2.43
CA PRO A 336 40.69 -35.18 3.57
C PRO A 336 40.26 -33.75 3.28
N CYS A 337 39.61 -33.11 4.25
CA CYS A 337 39.17 -31.71 4.12
C CYS A 337 40.35 -30.73 3.93
N THR A 338 41.56 -31.16 4.30
CA THR A 338 42.82 -30.43 4.11
C THR A 338 43.42 -30.59 2.70
N SER A 339 42.94 -31.54 1.91
CA SER A 339 43.38 -31.72 0.52
C SER A 339 42.87 -30.58 -0.36
N MET A 340 43.55 -30.33 -1.48
CA MET A 340 43.16 -29.32 -2.46
C MET A 340 42.31 -29.97 -3.56
N ALA A 341 41.16 -29.38 -3.91
CA ALA A 341 40.37 -29.78 -5.08
C ALA A 341 40.22 -28.62 -6.06
N ASP A 342 40.08 -28.97 -7.34
CA ASP A 342 39.99 -28.01 -8.45
C ASP A 342 38.54 -27.54 -8.61
N GLY A 343 38.18 -26.53 -7.83
CA GLY A 343 36.90 -25.83 -7.89
C GLY A 343 36.00 -26.05 -6.68
N LEU A 344 34.90 -25.30 -6.65
CA LEU A 344 33.89 -25.34 -5.59
C LEU A 344 32.54 -24.86 -6.10
N VAL A 345 31.46 -25.39 -5.53
CA VAL A 345 30.08 -24.99 -5.82
C VAL A 345 29.50 -24.29 -4.59
N CYS A 346 29.19 -23.01 -4.73
CA CYS A 346 28.49 -22.25 -3.72
C CYS A 346 26.98 -22.23 -3.97
N GLU A 347 26.22 -22.19 -2.89
CA GLU A 347 24.78 -22.07 -2.87
C GLU A 347 24.36 -20.98 -1.89
N LYS A 348 23.35 -20.21 -2.25
CA LYS A 348 22.63 -19.35 -1.31
C LYS A 348 21.14 -19.40 -1.62
N PRO A 349 20.26 -19.20 -0.62
CA PRO A 349 18.83 -19.11 -0.89
C PRO A 349 18.57 -17.91 -1.81
N VAL A 350 17.56 -18.05 -2.66
CA VAL A 350 17.00 -16.90 -3.38
C VAL A 350 16.62 -15.84 -2.34
N VAL A 351 17.12 -14.60 -2.53
CA VAL A 351 16.69 -13.47 -1.68
C VAL A 351 15.22 -13.23 -1.96
N SER A 352 14.36 -13.84 -1.15
CA SER A 352 12.92 -13.69 -1.26
C SER A 352 12.53 -12.21 -1.12
N PRO A 353 11.84 -11.61 -2.10
CA PRO A 353 11.03 -10.40 -1.87
C PRO A 353 9.82 -10.70 -0.95
N ASN A 354 9.63 -11.97 -0.58
CA ASN A 354 8.43 -12.51 0.05
C ASN A 354 8.23 -12.22 1.55
N GLN A 355 9.00 -11.33 2.17
CA GLN A 355 8.55 -10.76 3.46
C GLN A 355 7.57 -9.58 3.30
N ASN A 356 7.37 -9.06 2.07
CA ASN A 356 6.41 -7.99 1.80
C ASN A 356 5.40 -8.28 0.66
N ALA A 357 5.39 -9.48 0.07
CA ALA A 357 4.31 -9.87 -0.83
C ALA A 357 3.08 -10.25 0.01
N ARG A 358 2.23 -9.25 0.31
CA ARG A 358 0.90 -9.51 0.86
C ARG A 358 0.16 -10.49 -0.08
N PRO A 359 -0.53 -11.52 0.44
CA PRO A 359 -1.32 -12.41 -0.40
C PRO A 359 -2.34 -11.59 -1.21
N CYS A 360 -2.56 -11.99 -2.47
CA CYS A 360 -3.62 -11.41 -3.30
C CYS A 360 -4.93 -11.35 -2.50
N LYS A 361 -5.56 -10.18 -2.48
CA LYS A 361 -6.84 -10.01 -1.80
C LYS A 361 -7.87 -10.98 -2.38
N LYS A 362 -8.65 -11.63 -1.52
CA LYS A 362 -9.76 -12.50 -1.93
C LYS A 362 -10.80 -11.65 -2.68
N PRO A 363 -11.15 -11.97 -3.94
CA PRO A 363 -12.11 -11.19 -4.71
C PRO A 363 -13.50 -11.18 -4.03
N CYS A 364 -14.21 -10.07 -4.17
CA CYS A 364 -15.49 -9.84 -3.51
C CYS A 364 -16.50 -10.96 -3.82
N SER A 365 -16.54 -11.47 -5.04
CA SER A 365 -17.45 -12.54 -5.47
C SER A 365 -17.33 -13.86 -4.68
N LEU A 366 -16.17 -14.12 -4.05
CA LEU A 366 -15.94 -15.31 -3.23
C LEU A 366 -16.32 -15.09 -1.75
N ARG A 367 -16.82 -13.90 -1.40
CA ARG A 367 -17.32 -13.57 -0.06
C ARG A 367 -18.83 -13.79 -0.06
N THR A 368 -19.28 -14.80 0.68
CA THR A 368 -20.67 -15.29 0.65
C THR A 368 -21.54 -14.75 1.78
N SER A 369 -20.98 -13.99 2.71
CA SER A 369 -21.71 -13.35 3.81
C SER A 369 -21.45 -11.85 3.84
N CYS A 370 -22.42 -11.09 4.37
CA CYS A 370 -22.29 -9.65 4.53
C CYS A 370 -21.06 -9.28 5.37
N SER A 371 -20.88 -9.91 6.54
CA SER A 371 -19.74 -9.63 7.44
C SER A 371 -18.39 -9.89 6.77
N ASN A 372 -18.29 -10.93 5.95
CA ASN A 372 -17.07 -11.22 5.20
C ASN A 372 -16.90 -10.20 4.07
N CYS A 373 -17.98 -9.81 3.39
CA CYS A 373 -17.99 -8.81 2.32
C CYS A 373 -17.52 -7.43 2.81
N THR A 374 -18.06 -6.94 3.93
CA THR A 374 -17.83 -5.57 4.45
C THR A 374 -16.65 -5.44 5.41
N SER A 375 -15.99 -6.55 5.76
CA SER A 375 -14.84 -6.58 6.70
C SER A 375 -13.66 -5.67 6.32
N ASN A 376 -13.48 -5.38 5.03
CA ASN A 376 -12.43 -4.48 4.53
C ASN A 376 -13.12 -3.31 3.81
N GLY A 377 -13.42 -2.25 4.54
CA GLY A 377 -14.22 -1.11 4.09
C GLY A 377 -13.82 -0.54 2.71
N MET A 378 -14.86 -0.14 1.96
CA MET A 378 -14.87 0.52 0.64
C MET A 378 -14.47 -0.29 -0.60
N GLU A 379 -13.92 -1.50 -0.48
CA GLU A 379 -13.48 -2.28 -1.66
C GLU A 379 -14.61 -3.15 -2.25
N CYS A 380 -15.40 -3.77 -1.38
CA CYS A 380 -16.53 -4.63 -1.74
C CYS A 380 -17.86 -4.04 -1.26
N MET A 381 -18.93 -4.34 -1.98
CA MET A 381 -20.30 -3.97 -1.63
C MET A 381 -21.18 -5.21 -1.56
N TRP A 382 -21.89 -5.36 -0.44
CA TRP A 382 -22.81 -6.46 -0.21
C TRP A 382 -24.21 -6.07 -0.66
N CYS A 383 -24.82 -6.86 -1.55
CA CYS A 383 -26.21 -6.72 -1.91
C CYS A 383 -27.06 -7.76 -1.16
N SER A 384 -27.88 -7.29 -0.21
CA SER A 384 -28.72 -8.17 0.62
C SER A 384 -29.83 -8.85 -0.19
N SER A 385 -30.47 -8.13 -1.11
CA SER A 385 -31.58 -8.67 -1.92
C SER A 385 -31.17 -9.86 -2.78
N THR A 386 -29.95 -9.82 -3.35
CA THR A 386 -29.43 -10.90 -4.20
C THR A 386 -28.45 -11.85 -3.50
N LYS A 387 -28.11 -11.59 -2.24
CA LYS A 387 -27.07 -12.30 -1.45
C LYS A 387 -25.74 -12.42 -2.19
N ARG A 388 -25.27 -11.31 -2.79
CA ARG A 388 -24.04 -11.26 -3.59
C ARG A 388 -23.11 -10.16 -3.11
N CYS A 389 -21.83 -10.46 -3.01
CA CYS A 389 -20.77 -9.49 -2.77
C CYS A 389 -20.10 -9.12 -4.09
N VAL A 390 -20.07 -7.85 -4.44
CA VAL A 390 -19.48 -7.34 -5.69
C VAL A 390 -18.40 -6.32 -5.41
N ASP A 391 -17.49 -6.15 -6.37
CA ASP A 391 -16.52 -5.05 -6.30
C ASP A 391 -17.24 -3.71 -6.43
N SER A 392 -16.84 -2.72 -5.63
CA SER A 392 -17.41 -1.37 -5.67
C SER A 392 -17.38 -0.76 -7.08
N ASN A 393 -16.30 -1.00 -7.83
CA ASN A 393 -16.13 -0.49 -9.19
C ASN A 393 -16.92 -1.30 -10.24
N ALA A 394 -17.34 -2.51 -9.89
CA ALA A 394 -18.09 -3.40 -10.78
C ALA A 394 -19.60 -3.36 -10.51
N TYR A 395 -20.09 -2.59 -9.53
CA TYR A 395 -21.49 -2.60 -9.11
C TYR A 395 -22.47 -2.28 -10.23
N ILE A 396 -22.24 -1.20 -10.97
CA ILE A 396 -23.11 -0.76 -12.07
C ILE A 396 -23.23 -1.85 -13.15
N ILE A 397 -22.14 -2.58 -13.39
CA ILE A 397 -22.08 -3.66 -14.40
C ILE A 397 -22.66 -4.96 -13.83
N SER A 398 -22.55 -5.19 -12.52
CA SER A 398 -23.02 -6.41 -11.84
C SER A 398 -24.52 -6.41 -11.57
N PHE A 399 -25.13 -5.23 -11.40
CA PHE A 399 -26.56 -5.04 -11.16
C PHE A 399 -27.19 -4.08 -12.17
N PRO A 400 -27.23 -4.46 -13.46
CA PRO A 400 -27.90 -3.63 -14.46
C PRO A 400 -29.38 -3.47 -14.11
N TYR A 401 -29.92 -2.27 -14.32
CA TYR A 401 -31.33 -1.94 -14.09
C TYR A 401 -31.81 -2.01 -12.62
N GLY A 402 -30.91 -1.91 -11.63
CA GLY A 402 -31.32 -1.78 -10.22
C GLY A 402 -31.75 -3.09 -9.55
N GLN A 403 -31.22 -4.23 -9.99
CA GLN A 403 -31.48 -5.55 -9.39
C GLN A 403 -31.07 -5.64 -7.91
N CYS A 404 -30.15 -4.78 -7.48
CA CYS A 404 -29.81 -4.62 -6.08
C CYS A 404 -30.60 -3.46 -5.49
N LEU A 405 -31.52 -3.75 -4.57
CA LEU A 405 -32.39 -2.74 -3.95
C LEU A 405 -31.63 -1.84 -2.97
N GLU A 406 -30.64 -2.40 -2.27
CA GLU A 406 -29.79 -1.71 -1.32
C GLU A 406 -28.45 -2.42 -1.19
N TRP A 407 -27.37 -1.66 -0.97
CA TRP A 407 -26.01 -2.16 -0.83
C TRP A 407 -25.34 -1.66 0.44
N GLN A 408 -24.57 -2.54 1.09
CA GLN A 408 -23.89 -2.27 2.35
C GLN A 408 -22.37 -2.34 2.16
N THR A 409 -21.64 -1.39 2.75
CA THR A 409 -20.17 -1.27 2.64
C THR A 409 -19.44 -1.42 3.97
N ALA A 410 -20.15 -1.34 5.10
CA ALA A 410 -19.56 -1.40 6.44
C ALA A 410 -20.47 -2.16 7.43
N THR A 411 -21.66 -1.62 7.72
CA THR A 411 -22.60 -2.19 8.69
C THR A 411 -23.57 -3.15 8.02
N CYS A 412 -23.62 -4.39 8.50
CA CYS A 412 -24.61 -5.37 8.10
C CYS A 412 -25.87 -5.19 8.93
N SER A 413 -26.92 -4.59 8.37
CA SER A 413 -28.24 -4.54 9.01
C SER A 413 -28.77 -5.97 9.23
N PRO A 414 -29.50 -6.23 10.33
CA PRO A 414 -30.13 -7.53 10.54
C PRO A 414 -31.02 -7.86 9.34
N GLN A 415 -30.83 -9.05 8.75
CA GLN A 415 -31.59 -9.48 7.56
C GLN A 415 -33.07 -9.82 7.86
N ASN A 416 -33.48 -9.77 9.13
CA ASN A 416 -34.82 -10.10 9.58
C ASN A 416 -35.46 -8.86 10.21
N CYS A 417 -36.70 -8.60 9.83
CA CYS A 417 -37.45 -7.42 10.29
C CYS A 417 -37.63 -7.42 11.81
N SER A 418 -37.74 -8.60 12.42
CA SER A 418 -37.98 -8.77 13.87
C SER A 418 -36.90 -8.19 14.79
N GLY A 419 -35.70 -7.90 14.27
CA GLY A 419 -34.63 -7.26 15.04
C GLY A 419 -34.81 -5.75 15.24
N LEU A 420 -35.74 -5.12 14.53
CA LEU A 420 -35.94 -3.68 14.51
C LEU A 420 -37.03 -3.30 15.51
N ARG A 421 -36.65 -2.50 16.52
CA ARG A 421 -37.53 -2.19 17.66
C ARG A 421 -38.37 -0.95 17.47
N THR A 422 -38.09 -0.09 16.50
CA THR A 422 -38.87 1.14 16.26
C THR A 422 -39.51 1.10 14.87
N CYS A 423 -40.65 1.76 14.71
CA CYS A 423 -41.31 1.83 13.40
C CYS A 423 -40.42 2.50 12.35
N GLY A 424 -39.73 3.59 12.70
CA GLY A 424 -38.83 4.28 11.77
C GLY A 424 -37.75 3.36 11.20
N GLN A 425 -37.03 2.65 12.08
CA GLN A 425 -36.03 1.65 11.66
C GLN A 425 -36.65 0.52 10.83
N CYS A 426 -37.88 0.11 11.16
CA CYS A 426 -38.59 -0.93 10.44
C CYS A 426 -38.89 -0.53 8.99
N LEU A 427 -39.42 0.68 8.78
CA LEU A 427 -39.85 1.14 7.45
C LEU A 427 -38.66 1.61 6.59
N GLU A 428 -37.51 1.90 7.18
CA GLU A 428 -36.26 2.10 6.43
C GLU A 428 -35.77 0.81 5.75
N GLN A 429 -36.13 -0.37 6.27
CA GLN A 429 -35.69 -1.64 5.70
C GLN A 429 -36.64 -2.13 4.59
N PRO A 430 -36.14 -2.34 3.36
CA PRO A 430 -36.95 -2.81 2.25
C PRO A 430 -37.56 -4.19 2.54
N GLY A 431 -38.88 -4.31 2.40
CA GLY A 431 -39.59 -5.57 2.63
C GLY A 431 -39.96 -5.82 4.11
N CYS A 432 -39.81 -4.82 4.98
CA CYS A 432 -40.31 -4.82 6.34
C CYS A 432 -41.51 -3.87 6.49
N GLY A 433 -42.42 -4.19 7.40
CA GLY A 433 -43.50 -3.31 7.82
C GLY A 433 -43.82 -3.44 9.30
N TRP A 434 -44.41 -2.38 9.84
CA TRP A 434 -44.71 -2.24 11.26
C TRP A 434 -46.16 -2.62 11.54
N CYS A 435 -46.35 -3.63 12.38
CA CYS A 435 -47.65 -4.00 12.93
C CYS A 435 -47.84 -3.32 14.28
N ASN A 436 -48.65 -2.25 14.30
CA ASN A 436 -48.94 -1.47 15.50
C ASN A 436 -49.97 -2.18 16.38
N ASP A 437 -49.73 -2.19 17.68
CA ASP A 437 -50.63 -2.78 18.66
C ASP A 437 -51.80 -1.81 19.00
N PRO A 438 -52.92 -2.32 19.54
CA PRO A 438 -54.09 -1.51 19.81
C PRO A 438 -53.96 -0.62 21.08
N SER A 439 -52.78 -0.56 21.71
CA SER A 439 -52.61 0.10 23.02
C SER A 439 -52.57 1.64 22.94
N ASN A 440 -52.46 2.21 21.73
CA ASN A 440 -52.25 3.64 21.50
C ASN A 440 -51.05 4.23 22.28
N THR A 441 -50.02 3.41 22.48
CA THR A 441 -48.73 3.81 23.06
C THR A 441 -47.61 3.85 22.02
N GLY A 442 -47.92 3.49 20.77
CA GLY A 442 -46.95 3.34 19.68
C GLY A 442 -46.12 2.06 19.72
N ARG A 443 -46.56 1.06 20.50
CA ARG A 443 -45.92 -0.25 20.58
C ARG A 443 -46.32 -1.10 19.36
N GLY A 444 -45.42 -1.96 18.90
CA GLY A 444 -45.68 -2.82 17.74
C GLY A 444 -44.56 -3.79 17.44
N HIS A 445 -44.70 -4.49 16.32
CA HIS A 445 -43.75 -5.49 15.86
C HIS A 445 -43.34 -5.22 14.41
N CYS A 446 -42.04 -5.23 14.15
CA CYS A 446 -41.52 -5.18 12.79
C CYS A 446 -41.48 -6.60 12.18
N ILE A 447 -42.18 -6.77 11.05
CA ILE A 447 -42.39 -8.07 10.41
C ILE A 447 -42.13 -7.93 8.91
N GLU A 448 -41.68 -9.01 8.26
CA GLU A 448 -41.57 -9.07 6.81
C GLU A 448 -42.92 -8.80 6.15
N GLY A 449 -42.95 -7.96 5.11
CA GLY A 449 -44.20 -7.57 4.49
C GLY A 449 -44.06 -6.63 3.31
N SER A 450 -45.21 -6.27 2.75
CA SER A 450 -45.33 -5.32 1.64
C SER A 450 -46.47 -4.33 1.90
N SER A 451 -46.74 -3.46 0.94
CA SER A 451 -47.93 -2.60 0.96
C SER A 451 -49.25 -3.37 1.06
N ARG A 452 -49.27 -4.67 0.73
CA ARG A 452 -50.44 -5.54 0.88
C ARG A 452 -50.65 -6.08 2.29
N GLY A 453 -49.63 -6.05 3.15
CA GLY A 453 -49.65 -6.67 4.48
C GLY A 453 -48.42 -7.53 4.79
N PRO A 454 -48.39 -8.18 5.95
CA PRO A 454 -47.31 -9.09 6.36
C PRO A 454 -47.19 -10.29 5.43
N MET A 455 -45.96 -10.66 5.09
CA MET A 455 -45.60 -11.71 4.14
C MET A 455 -44.78 -12.79 4.85
N LYS A 456 -45.01 -14.05 4.48
CA LYS A 456 -44.29 -15.21 5.00
C LYS A 456 -43.75 -16.04 3.85
N LEU A 457 -42.57 -16.62 4.04
CA LEU A 457 -41.96 -17.53 3.07
C LEU A 457 -42.69 -18.89 3.08
N VAL A 458 -43.13 -19.36 1.92
CA VAL A 458 -43.83 -20.65 1.76
C VAL A 458 -43.11 -21.48 0.67
N GLY A 459 -42.71 -22.72 1.00
CA GLY A 459 -42.16 -23.71 0.06
C GLY A 459 -40.64 -23.69 -0.18
N MET A 460 -40.11 -24.71 -0.87
CA MET A 460 -38.67 -24.90 -1.21
C MET A 460 -38.13 -23.89 -2.24
N HIS A 461 -38.99 -23.06 -2.85
CA HIS A 461 -38.64 -22.11 -3.92
C HIS A 461 -38.63 -20.63 -3.49
N ASN A 462 -38.67 -20.32 -2.17
CA ASN A 462 -38.66 -18.95 -1.64
C ASN A 462 -39.80 -18.05 -2.18
N GLU A 463 -41.01 -18.58 -2.32
CA GLU A 463 -42.19 -17.76 -2.66
C GLU A 463 -42.71 -17.04 -1.41
N MET A 464 -42.98 -15.74 -1.52
CA MET A 464 -43.59 -14.95 -0.44
C MET A 464 -45.13 -14.95 -0.59
N ALA A 465 -45.83 -15.37 0.46
CA ALA A 465 -47.29 -15.37 0.53
C ALA A 465 -47.79 -14.46 1.66
N LEU A 466 -48.98 -13.88 1.50
CA LEU A 466 -49.60 -13.01 2.50
C LEU A 466 -50.09 -13.84 3.70
N ASP A 467 -49.73 -13.44 4.93
CA ASP A 467 -50.18 -14.09 6.17
C ASP A 467 -50.81 -13.07 7.13
N THR A 468 -52.12 -12.86 6.99
CA THR A 468 -52.89 -11.89 7.76
C THR A 468 -52.97 -12.20 9.26
N ASN A 469 -52.59 -13.41 9.70
CA ASN A 469 -52.57 -13.77 11.12
C ASN A 469 -51.44 -13.08 11.89
N LEU A 470 -50.38 -12.65 11.20
CA LEU A 470 -49.24 -11.96 11.81
C LEU A 470 -49.57 -10.52 12.24
N CYS A 471 -50.56 -9.89 11.59
CA CYS A 471 -51.07 -8.56 11.95
C CYS A 471 -52.60 -8.52 11.82
N PRO A 472 -53.34 -9.05 12.81
CA PRO A 472 -54.77 -9.31 12.69
C PRO A 472 -55.60 -8.03 12.85
N LYS A 473 -56.17 -7.56 11.74
CA LYS A 473 -57.10 -6.41 11.72
C LYS A 473 -58.33 -6.61 12.61
N GLU A 474 -58.81 -7.84 12.75
CA GLU A 474 -59.95 -8.20 13.61
C GLU A 474 -59.70 -7.89 15.10
N LYS A 475 -58.43 -7.81 15.51
CA LYS A 475 -58.02 -7.46 16.87
C LYS A 475 -57.55 -6.01 17.00
N ASN A 476 -57.92 -5.14 16.05
CA ASN A 476 -57.51 -3.73 15.97
C ASN A 476 -56.00 -3.50 15.84
N TYR A 477 -55.24 -4.46 15.30
CA TYR A 477 -53.87 -4.20 14.88
C TYR A 477 -53.85 -3.46 13.55
N ASP A 478 -52.93 -2.51 13.40
CA ASP A 478 -52.80 -1.69 12.20
C ASP A 478 -51.46 -1.92 11.50
N TRP A 479 -51.51 -2.09 10.17
CA TRP A 479 -50.33 -2.40 9.36
C TRP A 479 -49.83 -1.16 8.64
N SER A 480 -48.58 -0.79 8.94
CA SER A 480 -47.89 0.36 8.36
C SER A 480 -46.70 -0.10 7.52
N PHE A 481 -46.64 0.30 6.26
CA PHE A 481 -45.54 -0.07 5.34
C PHE A 481 -44.83 1.14 4.71
N ILE A 482 -45.50 2.29 4.65
CA ILE A 482 -44.98 3.51 3.99
C ILE A 482 -44.74 4.62 5.01
N GLN A 483 -45.66 4.78 5.95
CA GLN A 483 -45.59 5.81 6.99
C GLN A 483 -45.89 5.16 8.33
N CYS A 484 -45.16 5.60 9.35
CA CYS A 484 -45.39 5.14 10.71
C CYS A 484 -46.72 5.64 11.26
N PRO A 485 -47.32 4.88 12.21
CA PRO A 485 -48.44 5.37 12.98
C PRO A 485 -48.10 6.71 13.64
N ALA A 486 -49.12 7.57 13.70
CA ALA A 486 -49.11 8.86 14.37
C ALA A 486 -48.53 8.78 15.81
N CYS A 487 -48.99 7.78 16.57
CA CYS A 487 -48.57 7.58 17.95
C CYS A 487 -47.31 6.73 18.04
N GLN A 488 -46.24 7.26 18.65
CA GLN A 488 -44.93 6.60 18.81
C GLN A 488 -44.31 6.85 20.20
N CYS A 489 -45.05 6.61 21.28
CA CYS A 489 -44.57 6.83 22.66
C CYS A 489 -43.79 5.65 23.26
N ASN A 490 -43.29 4.74 22.41
CA ASN A 490 -42.49 3.59 22.79
C ASN A 490 -43.09 2.71 23.91
N GLY A 491 -44.42 2.68 24.09
CA GLY A 491 -45.03 1.91 25.18
C GLY A 491 -45.02 2.59 26.55
N HIS A 492 -44.46 3.79 26.69
CA HIS A 492 -44.25 4.46 27.97
C HIS A 492 -45.17 5.65 28.23
N SER A 493 -46.02 6.00 27.26
CA SER A 493 -47.10 6.98 27.43
C SER A 493 -48.19 6.72 26.40
N THR A 494 -49.38 7.29 26.63
CA THR A 494 -50.49 7.29 25.65
C THR A 494 -50.48 8.60 24.87
N CYS A 495 -50.81 8.56 23.58
CA CYS A 495 -50.84 9.76 22.76
C CYS A 495 -52.10 10.60 22.94
N ILE A 496 -51.92 11.91 23.06
CA ILE A 496 -52.96 12.94 22.96
C ILE A 496 -52.89 13.54 21.55
N ASN A 497 -54.05 13.81 20.95
CA ASN A 497 -54.17 14.36 19.58
C ASN A 497 -53.35 13.57 18.54
N ASN A 498 -53.30 12.24 18.70
CA ASN A 498 -52.63 11.25 17.87
C ASN A 498 -51.08 11.30 17.78
N ASN A 499 -50.40 12.40 18.11
CA ASN A 499 -48.93 12.54 17.89
C ASN A 499 -48.10 12.95 19.11
N VAL A 500 -48.72 13.37 20.22
CA VAL A 500 -47.97 13.92 21.38
C VAL A 500 -48.10 12.97 22.57
N CYS A 501 -46.96 12.54 23.12
CA CYS A 501 -46.93 11.77 24.36
C CYS A 501 -47.29 12.67 25.55
N GLU A 502 -48.22 12.24 26.39
CA GLU A 502 -48.69 13.02 27.54
C GLU A 502 -47.59 13.23 28.58
N GLN A 503 -47.28 12.17 29.34
CA GLN A 503 -46.21 12.13 30.33
C GLN A 503 -45.52 10.76 30.26
N CYS A 504 -44.20 10.78 30.08
CA CYS A 504 -43.40 9.56 30.03
C CYS A 504 -43.36 8.86 31.38
N LYS A 505 -43.69 7.57 31.38
CA LYS A 505 -43.67 6.68 32.56
C LYS A 505 -42.45 5.75 32.49
N ASN A 506 -42.27 4.87 33.48
CA ASN A 506 -41.20 3.87 33.52
C ASN A 506 -39.78 4.44 33.41
N LEU A 507 -39.53 5.59 34.03
CA LEU A 507 -38.20 6.21 34.11
C LEU A 507 -37.65 6.67 32.75
N THR A 508 -38.54 7.03 31.83
CA THR A 508 -38.20 7.51 30.47
C THR A 508 -38.45 9.00 30.31
N THR A 509 -37.83 9.60 29.31
CA THR A 509 -37.92 11.02 28.93
C THR A 509 -37.81 11.19 27.41
N GLY A 510 -37.96 12.42 26.94
CA GLY A 510 -37.96 12.77 25.52
C GLY A 510 -39.37 12.90 24.93
N LYS A 511 -39.46 13.44 23.71
CA LYS A 511 -40.74 13.73 23.04
C LYS A 511 -41.59 12.48 22.77
N GLN A 512 -40.93 11.33 22.62
CA GLN A 512 -41.51 10.03 22.30
C GLN A 512 -41.22 8.99 23.40
N CYS A 513 -40.78 9.43 24.59
CA CYS A 513 -40.35 8.57 25.68
C CYS A 513 -39.26 7.57 25.26
N GLN A 514 -38.36 8.01 24.37
CA GLN A 514 -37.36 7.17 23.71
C GLN A 514 -36.00 7.15 24.42
N GLU A 515 -35.84 7.93 25.50
CA GLU A 515 -34.60 8.02 26.28
C GLU A 515 -34.87 7.67 27.74
N CYS A 516 -33.86 7.15 28.44
CA CYS A 516 -33.94 7.01 29.89
C CYS A 516 -33.72 8.37 30.57
N MET A 517 -34.40 8.62 31.69
CA MET A 517 -34.15 9.83 32.49
C MET A 517 -32.68 9.89 32.98
N PRO A 518 -32.12 11.09 33.23
CA PRO A 518 -30.78 11.21 33.80
C PRO A 518 -30.62 10.40 35.09
N GLY A 519 -29.54 9.61 35.19
CA GLY A 519 -29.32 8.67 36.30
C GLY A 519 -29.89 7.27 36.06
N TYR A 520 -30.46 7.01 34.88
CA TYR A 520 -30.93 5.71 34.43
C TYR A 520 -30.35 5.37 33.05
N TYR A 521 -30.20 4.08 32.77
CA TYR A 521 -29.69 3.58 31.50
C TYR A 521 -30.50 2.39 30.98
N GLY A 522 -30.41 2.12 29.68
CA GLY A 522 -31.10 1.01 29.02
C GLY A 522 -31.52 1.36 27.60
N ASP A 523 -32.43 0.57 27.07
CA ASP A 523 -33.09 0.83 25.78
C ASP A 523 -34.61 0.80 26.01
N PRO A 524 -35.26 1.98 26.14
CA PRO A 524 -36.69 2.09 26.39
C PRO A 524 -37.54 1.90 25.12
N THR A 525 -36.94 1.65 23.95
CA THR A 525 -37.72 1.53 22.72
C THR A 525 -38.73 0.38 22.78
N ASN A 526 -39.95 0.65 22.31
CA ASN A 526 -41.02 -0.34 22.14
C ASN A 526 -41.32 -1.22 23.37
N GLY A 527 -41.51 -0.56 24.53
CA GLY A 527 -41.81 -1.17 25.81
C GLY A 527 -40.58 -1.73 26.52
N GLY A 528 -39.41 -1.15 26.24
CA GLY A 528 -38.16 -1.49 26.91
C GLY A 528 -38.13 -1.06 28.38
N GLN A 529 -36.97 -1.17 29.02
CA GLN A 529 -36.83 -0.83 30.44
C GLN A 529 -35.57 0.00 30.67
N CYS A 530 -35.68 0.93 31.62
CA CYS A 530 -34.57 1.73 32.14
C CYS A 530 -34.25 1.29 33.56
N THR A 531 -32.97 1.10 33.84
CA THR A 531 -32.43 0.70 35.15
C THR A 531 -31.61 1.82 35.76
N ALA A 532 -31.65 1.97 37.08
CA ALA A 532 -30.88 3.00 37.78
C ALA A 532 -29.37 2.73 37.65
N CYS A 533 -28.57 3.79 37.52
CA CYS A 533 -27.11 3.69 37.52
C CYS A 533 -26.60 3.24 38.90
N THR A 534 -25.76 2.20 38.96
CA THR A 534 -25.13 1.68 40.18
C THR A 534 -23.66 2.07 40.23
N CYS A 535 -23.35 3.30 40.70
CA CYS A 535 -21.99 3.85 40.62
C CYS A 535 -21.22 3.86 41.94
N SER A 536 -21.51 2.92 42.85
CA SER A 536 -20.78 2.76 44.12
C SER A 536 -20.64 4.04 44.96
N GLY A 537 -21.57 4.99 44.83
CA GLY A 537 -21.54 6.31 45.51
C GLY A 537 -20.58 7.35 44.92
N HIS A 538 -19.83 7.02 43.86
CA HIS A 538 -18.83 7.90 43.23
C HIS A 538 -19.30 8.55 41.92
N ALA A 539 -20.56 8.34 41.55
CA ALA A 539 -21.26 9.08 40.51
C ALA A 539 -22.78 8.91 40.68
N ASN A 540 -23.55 9.79 40.03
CA ASN A 540 -25.02 9.69 39.93
C ASN A 540 -25.51 9.71 38.47
N VAL A 541 -24.60 9.89 37.52
CA VAL A 541 -24.87 9.87 36.08
C VAL A 541 -24.01 8.79 35.44
N CYS A 542 -24.63 8.00 34.58
CA CYS A 542 -23.96 6.98 33.78
C CYS A 542 -24.36 7.11 32.31
N HIS A 543 -23.64 6.39 31.46
CA HIS A 543 -23.88 6.36 30.03
C HIS A 543 -25.23 5.71 29.72
N LEU A 544 -26.07 6.42 28.93
CA LEU A 544 -27.49 6.12 28.68
C LEU A 544 -27.79 4.70 28.20
N HIS A 545 -26.89 4.06 27.44
CA HIS A 545 -27.13 2.72 26.89
C HIS A 545 -26.36 1.60 27.61
N THR A 546 -25.20 1.93 28.17
CA THR A 546 -24.27 0.91 28.69
C THR A 546 -24.27 0.82 30.20
N GLY A 547 -24.75 1.85 30.90
CA GLY A 547 -24.73 1.91 32.36
C GLY A 547 -23.36 2.28 32.95
N LYS A 548 -22.36 2.54 32.10
CA LYS A 548 -21.02 2.91 32.55
C LYS A 548 -21.02 4.26 33.26
N CYS A 549 -20.57 4.29 34.50
CA CYS A 549 -20.59 5.47 35.35
C CYS A 549 -19.53 6.51 34.96
N PHE A 550 -19.90 7.78 35.07
CA PHE A 550 -18.96 8.90 34.92
C PHE A 550 -18.42 9.29 36.30
N CYS A 551 -17.35 8.63 36.74
CA CYS A 551 -16.80 8.81 38.09
C CYS A 551 -16.38 10.25 38.38
N THR A 552 -16.86 10.82 39.49
CA THR A 552 -16.65 12.23 39.82
C THR A 552 -15.31 12.52 40.48
N THR A 553 -14.62 11.49 40.99
CA THR A 553 -13.32 11.62 41.67
C THR A 553 -12.20 11.11 40.78
N LYS A 554 -11.19 11.95 40.51
CA LYS A 554 -10.02 11.56 39.71
C LYS A 554 -9.27 10.43 40.39
N GLY A 555 -8.98 9.37 39.62
CA GLY A 555 -8.31 8.17 40.12
C GLY A 555 -9.25 7.02 40.51
N ILE A 556 -10.56 7.22 40.44
CA ILE A 556 -11.55 6.14 40.51
C ILE A 556 -11.93 5.74 39.09
N LYS A 557 -11.89 4.44 38.79
CA LYS A 557 -12.20 3.85 37.48
C LYS A 557 -13.06 2.58 37.61
N GLY A 558 -13.45 2.02 36.47
CA GLY A 558 -14.35 0.87 36.37
C GLY A 558 -15.76 1.26 35.95
N ASP A 559 -16.56 0.30 35.51
CA ASP A 559 -17.91 0.58 34.99
C ASP A 559 -18.88 1.07 36.06
N GLU A 560 -18.65 0.72 37.31
CA GLU A 560 -19.43 1.10 38.49
C GLU A 560 -18.61 1.96 39.48
N CYS A 561 -17.50 2.55 39.01
CA CYS A 561 -16.55 3.29 39.85
C CYS A 561 -16.01 2.49 41.05
N GLN A 562 -15.76 1.20 40.86
CA GLN A 562 -15.40 0.25 41.91
C GLN A 562 -13.89 -0.02 42.03
N LEU A 563 -13.05 0.55 41.16
CA LEU A 563 -11.60 0.32 41.15
C LEU A 563 -10.82 1.64 41.31
N CYS A 564 -9.63 1.57 41.91
CA CYS A 564 -8.65 2.65 41.83
C CYS A 564 -7.81 2.54 40.57
N ASP A 565 -7.33 3.67 40.07
CA ASP A 565 -6.41 3.75 38.95
C ASP A 565 -4.96 3.48 39.36
N SER A 566 -4.68 2.20 39.63
CA SER A 566 -3.37 1.73 40.08
C SER A 566 -2.22 2.05 39.12
N GLU A 567 -2.50 2.07 37.80
CA GLU A 567 -1.52 2.43 36.76
C GLU A 567 -1.00 3.86 36.94
N ASN A 568 -1.85 4.77 37.39
CA ASN A 568 -1.50 6.17 37.65
C ASN A 568 -1.22 6.45 39.13
N ARG A 569 -0.79 5.43 39.89
CA ARG A 569 -0.40 5.53 41.32
C ARG A 569 -1.53 5.95 42.27
N TYR A 570 -2.78 5.69 41.91
CA TYR A 570 -3.88 5.81 42.87
C TYR A 570 -4.03 4.54 43.70
N VAL A 571 -4.09 4.71 45.02
CA VAL A 571 -4.21 3.62 46.01
C VAL A 571 -5.44 3.84 46.89
N GLY A 572 -6.00 2.75 47.42
CA GLY A 572 -7.19 2.80 48.27
C GLY A 572 -8.24 1.78 47.84
N ASN A 573 -9.47 1.97 48.32
CA ASN A 573 -10.60 1.13 47.96
C ASN A 573 -11.88 1.99 47.90
N PRO A 574 -12.43 2.23 46.69
CA PRO A 574 -13.61 3.09 46.53
C PRO A 574 -14.89 2.44 47.08
N LEU A 575 -14.95 1.11 47.27
CA LEU A 575 -16.12 0.44 47.86
C LEU A 575 -16.24 0.68 49.37
N ARG A 576 -15.13 1.05 50.04
CA ARG A 576 -15.09 1.32 51.50
C ARG A 576 -14.55 2.72 51.82
N GLY A 577 -14.47 3.60 50.83
CA GLY A 577 -13.84 4.90 50.96
C GLY A 577 -13.60 5.54 49.59
N THR A 578 -12.37 5.94 49.32
CA THR A 578 -11.98 6.58 48.05
C THR A 578 -10.57 6.16 47.64
N CYS A 579 -10.12 6.70 46.51
CA CYS A 579 -8.77 6.50 45.97
C CYS A 579 -7.94 7.77 46.16
N TYR A 580 -6.68 7.57 46.49
CA TYR A 580 -5.74 8.63 46.83
C TYR A 580 -4.52 8.55 45.93
N TYR A 581 -4.05 9.69 45.46
CA TYR A 581 -2.74 9.78 44.82
C TYR A 581 -1.66 9.93 45.88
N SER A 582 -0.65 9.04 45.85
CA SER A 582 0.48 9.12 46.78
C SER A 582 1.47 10.21 46.36
N LEU A 583 1.61 11.24 47.19
CA LEU A 583 2.54 12.34 46.99
C LEU A 583 3.89 12.02 47.63
N LEU A 584 4.96 12.22 46.85
CA LEU A 584 6.33 12.15 47.36
C LEU A 584 6.69 13.48 48.03
N ILE A 585 7.32 13.41 49.20
CA ILE A 585 7.80 14.58 49.94
C ILE A 585 8.93 15.27 49.16
N ASP A 586 9.00 16.59 49.24
CA ASP A 586 9.94 17.47 48.53
C ASP A 586 9.77 17.51 47.00
N TYR A 587 8.66 16.96 46.48
CA TYR A 587 8.25 17.09 45.08
C TYR A 587 6.98 17.93 44.93
N GLN A 588 6.95 18.78 43.90
CA GLN A 588 5.76 19.51 43.48
C GLN A 588 5.06 18.79 42.34
N PHE A 589 3.79 18.46 42.53
CA PHE A 589 2.94 17.81 41.53
C PHE A 589 1.99 18.81 40.90
N THR A 590 1.77 18.68 39.58
CA THR A 590 0.78 19.48 38.83
C THR A 590 -0.18 18.54 38.12
N PHE A 591 -1.47 18.64 38.47
CA PHE A 591 -2.56 17.90 37.86
C PHE A 591 -3.32 18.84 36.92
N SER A 592 -3.33 18.52 35.62
CA SER A 592 -4.00 19.32 34.60
C SER A 592 -5.21 18.57 34.05
N LEU A 593 -6.41 18.92 34.53
CA LEU A 593 -7.68 18.35 34.08
C LEU A 593 -8.28 19.30 33.03
N LEU A 594 -7.83 19.14 31.79
CA LEU A 594 -8.18 20.02 30.67
C LEU A 594 -8.86 19.29 29.51
N GLN A 595 -8.87 17.95 29.53
CA GLN A 595 -9.42 17.15 28.43
C GLN A 595 -10.93 17.01 28.59
N GLU A 596 -11.67 16.82 27.49
CA GLU A 596 -13.12 16.62 27.54
C GLU A 596 -13.53 15.42 28.41
N ASP A 597 -12.70 14.36 28.43
CA ASP A 597 -12.91 13.18 29.27
C ASP A 597 -12.87 13.50 30.78
N ASP A 598 -12.16 14.55 31.18
CA ASP A 598 -12.06 14.99 32.59
C ASP A 598 -13.27 15.82 33.04
N ARG A 599 -14.23 16.13 32.15
CA ARG A 599 -15.36 17.05 32.42
C ARG A 599 -16.21 16.66 33.63
N HIS A 600 -16.32 15.36 33.91
CA HIS A 600 -17.15 14.84 34.99
C HIS A 600 -16.44 14.83 36.35
N HIS A 601 -15.14 15.12 36.40
CA HIS A 601 -14.39 15.16 37.64
C HIS A 601 -14.62 16.45 38.41
N THR A 602 -14.99 16.31 39.68
CA THR A 602 -15.25 17.41 40.63
C THR A 602 -14.47 17.25 41.94
N ALA A 603 -13.73 16.15 42.09
CA ALA A 603 -12.89 15.87 43.25
C ALA A 603 -11.58 15.15 42.89
N ILE A 604 -10.55 15.31 43.72
CA ILE A 604 -9.29 14.57 43.69
C ILE A 604 -8.73 14.50 45.12
N ASN A 605 -8.22 13.32 45.51
CA ASN A 605 -7.72 13.09 46.86
C ASN A 605 -6.25 12.68 46.83
N PHE A 606 -5.50 13.11 47.85
CA PHE A 606 -4.08 12.85 47.99
C PHE A 606 -3.75 12.27 49.36
N ILE A 607 -2.67 11.51 49.42
CA ILE A 607 -2.04 11.07 50.67
C ILE A 607 -0.58 11.46 50.68
N ALA A 608 -0.07 11.82 51.87
CA ALA A 608 1.34 12.09 52.09
C ALA A 608 1.81 11.49 53.41
N ASN A 609 2.94 10.80 53.36
CA ASN A 609 3.61 10.22 54.52
C ASN A 609 4.94 10.96 54.73
N PRO A 610 5.12 11.68 55.85
CA PRO A 610 6.38 12.35 56.15
C PRO A 610 7.54 11.35 56.23
N GLU A 611 8.65 11.63 55.56
CA GLU A 611 9.83 10.74 55.58
C GLU A 611 10.72 11.01 56.80
N GLN A 612 10.79 12.28 57.24
CA GLN A 612 11.63 12.71 58.36
C GLN A 612 10.79 13.00 59.61
N SER A 613 11.05 12.27 60.70
CA SER A 613 10.30 12.39 61.97
C SER A 613 10.71 13.56 62.86
N ASN A 614 11.77 14.28 62.50
CA ASN A 614 12.34 15.41 63.25
C ASN A 614 12.23 16.75 62.52
N LYS A 615 11.40 16.83 61.47
CA LYS A 615 11.18 18.05 60.70
C LYS A 615 9.70 18.33 60.50
N ASN A 616 9.35 19.61 60.46
CA ASN A 616 8.00 20.05 60.11
C ASN A 616 7.66 19.63 58.68
N LEU A 617 6.37 19.46 58.44
CA LEU A 617 5.82 19.15 57.13
C LEU A 617 5.09 20.37 56.59
N ASP A 618 5.68 21.02 55.58
CA ASP A 618 5.08 22.17 54.93
C ASP A 618 4.17 21.71 53.79
N ILE A 619 2.96 22.25 53.71
CA ILE A 619 2.02 22.00 52.61
C ILE A 619 1.81 23.28 51.81
N SER A 620 1.77 23.14 50.49
CA SER A 620 1.26 24.17 49.59
C SER A 620 0.35 23.57 48.54
N ILE A 621 -0.81 24.18 48.33
CA ILE A 621 -1.74 23.84 47.24
C ILE A 621 -2.25 25.11 46.58
N ASN A 622 -2.30 25.11 45.25
CA ASN A 622 -2.79 26.21 44.43
C ASN A 622 -3.59 25.63 43.26
N ALA A 623 -4.68 26.27 42.87
CA ALA A 623 -5.44 25.88 41.69
C ALA A 623 -5.92 27.07 40.85
N SER A 624 -6.20 26.82 39.57
CA SER A 624 -6.71 27.84 38.65
C SER A 624 -8.12 28.33 38.99
N ASN A 625 -8.96 27.43 39.52
CA ASN A 625 -10.34 27.70 39.93
C ASN A 625 -10.49 27.48 41.45
N ASN A 626 -11.57 27.98 42.02
CA ASN A 626 -11.84 27.79 43.44
C ASN A 626 -12.19 26.32 43.74
N PHE A 627 -11.77 25.84 44.91
CA PHE A 627 -12.03 24.49 45.42
C PHE A 627 -12.31 24.50 46.92
N ASN A 628 -12.87 23.39 47.41
CA ASN A 628 -12.97 23.08 48.83
C ASN A 628 -11.81 22.17 49.24
N LEU A 629 -11.22 22.45 50.40
CA LEU A 629 -10.07 21.75 50.94
C LEU A 629 -10.40 21.20 52.33
N ASN A 630 -10.21 19.90 52.52
CA ASN A 630 -10.25 19.27 53.83
C ASN A 630 -8.94 18.48 54.02
N ILE A 631 -8.26 18.67 55.16
CA ILE A 631 -7.03 17.96 55.50
C ILE A 631 -7.26 17.23 56.81
N THR A 632 -7.03 15.92 56.81
CA THR A 632 -7.13 15.05 57.98
C THR A 632 -5.82 14.30 58.19
N TRP A 633 -5.64 13.70 59.36
CA TRP A 633 -4.51 12.82 59.64
C TRP A 633 -4.91 11.62 60.48
N SER A 634 -4.13 10.55 60.38
CA SER A 634 -4.28 9.34 61.17
C SER A 634 -2.92 8.68 61.48
N VAL A 635 -2.92 7.78 62.46
CA VAL A 635 -1.78 6.94 62.85
C VAL A 635 -2.16 5.49 62.64
N GLY A 636 -1.34 4.72 61.91
CA GLY A 636 -1.46 3.25 61.87
C GLY A 636 -2.03 2.63 60.61
N SER A 637 -2.06 3.32 59.47
CA SER A 637 -2.51 2.74 58.19
C SER A 637 -1.39 1.99 57.46
N THR A 638 -1.03 0.80 57.93
CA THR A 638 -0.26 -0.15 57.09
C THR A 638 -1.18 -0.77 56.05
N GLY A 639 -1.07 -0.33 54.79
CA GLY A 639 -1.56 -1.07 53.63
C GLY A 639 -3.09 -1.16 53.46
N GLY A 640 -3.72 -0.09 52.98
CA GLY A 640 -4.98 -0.19 52.22
C GLY A 640 -6.27 -0.53 52.97
N THR A 641 -6.24 -0.75 54.29
CA THR A 641 -7.45 -0.89 55.12
C THR A 641 -7.76 0.40 55.87
N ILE A 642 -8.87 1.04 55.50
CA ILE A 642 -9.39 2.25 56.14
C ILE A 642 -10.13 1.81 57.41
N SER A 643 -9.43 1.72 58.53
CA SER A 643 -10.05 1.52 59.86
C SER A 643 -9.34 2.30 60.97
N GLY A 644 -8.62 3.37 60.61
CA GLY A 644 -8.15 4.37 61.58
C GLY A 644 -9.13 5.53 61.62
N GLU A 645 -9.48 6.01 62.80
CA GLU A 645 -10.29 7.22 62.99
C GLU A 645 -9.48 8.43 62.49
N GLU A 646 -9.88 9.02 61.36
CA GLU A 646 -9.25 10.23 60.82
C GLU A 646 -9.63 11.46 61.65
N THR A 647 -8.65 12.28 62.01
CA THR A 647 -8.89 13.52 62.74
C THR A 647 -8.72 14.74 61.83
N PRO A 648 -9.70 15.64 61.74
CA PRO A 648 -9.63 16.81 60.87
C PRO A 648 -8.71 17.90 61.43
N ILE A 649 -7.90 18.50 60.56
CA ILE A 649 -6.97 19.60 60.90
C ILE A 649 -7.44 20.90 60.24
N VAL A 650 -7.78 20.84 58.94
CA VAL A 650 -8.08 22.00 58.12
C VAL A 650 -9.37 21.75 57.37
N SER A 651 -10.30 22.71 57.41
CA SER A 651 -11.48 22.72 56.55
C SER A 651 -11.67 24.14 56.01
N LYS A 652 -11.57 24.27 54.69
CA LYS A 652 -11.72 25.55 53.95
C LYS A 652 -12.61 25.31 52.74
N THR A 653 -13.46 26.27 52.42
CA THR A 653 -14.35 26.21 51.27
C THR A 653 -14.08 27.37 50.33
N ASN A 654 -14.24 27.14 49.02
CA ASN A 654 -14.16 28.15 47.98
C ASN A 654 -12.86 28.98 47.97
N ILE A 655 -11.70 28.32 48.13
CA ILE A 655 -10.36 28.94 48.12
C ILE A 655 -9.61 28.67 46.82
N LYS A 656 -8.61 29.48 46.49
CA LYS A 656 -7.70 29.25 45.34
C LYS A 656 -6.32 28.72 45.73
N GLU A 657 -5.85 29.07 46.92
CA GLU A 657 -4.56 28.65 47.41
C GLU A 657 -4.60 28.42 48.93
N TYR A 658 -3.74 27.53 49.41
CA TYR A 658 -3.54 27.27 50.82
C TYR A 658 -2.07 26.91 51.07
N ARG A 659 -1.49 27.46 52.14
CA ARG A 659 -0.15 27.14 52.62
C ARG A 659 -0.17 27.05 54.14
N ASP A 660 0.50 26.04 54.68
CA ASP A 660 0.59 25.83 56.13
C ASP A 660 1.82 24.97 56.48
N SER A 661 2.20 24.95 57.75
CA SER A 661 3.34 24.18 58.29
C SER A 661 2.88 23.32 59.48
N PHE A 662 2.90 22.00 59.33
CA PHE A 662 2.55 21.06 60.39
C PHE A 662 3.79 20.71 61.23
N SER A 663 3.78 21.12 62.50
CA SER A 663 4.93 20.92 63.40
C SER A 663 5.11 19.46 63.85
N TYR A 664 6.33 18.93 63.77
CA TYR A 664 6.63 17.56 64.20
C TYR A 664 6.38 17.31 65.69
N GLU A 665 6.41 18.35 66.53
CA GLU A 665 6.17 18.26 67.98
C GLU A 665 4.68 18.15 68.28
N LYS A 666 3.87 19.01 67.64
CA LYS A 666 2.42 19.06 67.83
C LYS A 666 1.73 17.76 67.40
N PHE A 667 2.22 17.15 66.31
CA PHE A 667 1.69 15.92 65.76
C PHE A 667 2.52 14.66 66.15
N ASN A 668 3.56 14.85 66.97
CA ASN A 668 4.45 13.83 67.51
C ASN A 668 4.89 12.76 66.48
N PHE A 669 5.54 13.21 65.39
CA PHE A 669 6.02 12.32 64.32
C PHE A 669 7.01 11.25 64.82
N ARG A 670 7.70 11.53 65.94
CA ARG A 670 8.70 10.64 66.55
C ARG A 670 8.09 9.38 67.16
N SER A 671 6.92 9.50 67.79
CA SER A 671 6.21 8.36 68.39
C SER A 671 5.36 7.60 67.38
N ASN A 672 5.06 8.19 66.22
CA ASN A 672 4.15 7.67 65.22
C ASN A 672 4.82 7.63 63.82
N PRO A 673 5.71 6.66 63.54
CA PRO A 673 6.43 6.60 62.26
C PRO A 673 5.51 6.35 61.05
N ASN A 674 4.29 5.84 61.28
CA ASN A 674 3.28 5.58 60.24
C ASN A 674 2.17 6.62 60.25
N ILE A 675 2.52 7.90 60.41
CA ILE A 675 1.57 9.01 60.28
C ILE A 675 1.24 9.25 58.79
N THR A 676 -0.05 9.44 58.49
CA THR A 676 -0.52 9.73 57.13
C THR A 676 -1.38 10.98 57.16
N PHE A 677 -1.11 11.91 56.25
CA PHE A 677 -1.96 13.07 55.98
C PHE A 677 -2.82 12.78 54.75
N TYR A 678 -4.11 13.04 54.85
CA TYR A 678 -5.07 12.93 53.76
C TYR A 678 -5.53 14.32 53.35
N VAL A 679 -5.53 14.59 52.06
CA VAL A 679 -5.94 15.88 51.48
C VAL A 679 -7.07 15.64 50.50
N TYR A 680 -8.24 16.17 50.82
CA TYR A 680 -9.43 16.09 49.99
C TYR A 680 -9.67 17.42 49.29
N VAL A 681 -9.60 17.41 47.95
CA VAL A 681 -9.89 18.57 47.11
C VAL A 681 -11.18 18.30 46.37
N SER A 682 -12.21 19.09 46.62
CA SER A 682 -13.57 18.83 46.10
C SER A 682 -14.27 20.11 45.63
N ASN A 683 -15.41 19.93 44.95
CA ASN A 683 -16.27 21.01 44.49
C ASN A 683 -15.59 22.01 43.55
N PHE A 684 -14.66 21.53 42.72
CA PHE A 684 -14.12 22.32 41.62
C PHE A 684 -14.90 22.06 40.32
N SER A 685 -14.81 22.99 39.38
CA SER A 685 -15.35 22.85 38.03
C SER A 685 -14.24 22.67 37.00
N TRP A 686 -14.47 21.81 36.02
CA TRP A 686 -13.63 21.66 34.84
C TRP A 686 -13.77 22.89 33.92
N PRO A 687 -12.68 23.36 33.26
CA PRO A 687 -11.30 22.87 33.33
C PRO A 687 -10.51 23.44 34.52
N ILE A 688 -9.61 22.63 35.12
CA ILE A 688 -8.81 23.06 36.28
C ILE A 688 -7.36 22.55 36.22
N LYS A 689 -6.43 23.36 36.72
CA LYS A 689 -5.06 22.94 37.06
C LYS A 689 -4.85 23.05 38.56
N ILE A 690 -4.36 21.99 39.19
CA ILE A 690 -4.09 21.91 40.63
C ILE A 690 -2.60 21.61 40.82
N GLN A 691 -1.91 22.45 41.59
CA GLN A 691 -0.53 22.28 41.99
C GLN A 691 -0.48 22.01 43.49
N ILE A 692 0.14 20.92 43.91
CA ILE A 692 0.27 20.55 45.32
C ILE A 692 1.70 20.07 45.61
N ALA A 693 2.24 20.45 46.75
CA ALA A 693 3.55 20.02 47.24
C ALA A 693 3.54 19.87 48.75
N PHE A 694 4.24 18.84 49.22
CA PHE A 694 4.68 18.71 50.60
C PHE A 694 6.20 18.85 50.65
N SER A 695 6.74 19.54 51.65
CA SER A 695 8.20 19.69 51.80
C SER A 695 8.65 19.52 53.26
N GLN A 696 9.84 18.97 53.43
CA GLN A 696 10.60 18.90 54.69
C GLN A 696 12.01 19.51 54.52
N HIS A 697 12.18 20.42 53.56
CA HIS A 697 13.46 21.07 53.26
C HIS A 697 13.82 22.13 54.32
N ASN A 698 15.12 22.25 54.65
CA ASN A 698 15.60 23.32 55.52
C ASN A 698 15.57 24.65 54.74
N THR A 699 14.66 25.55 55.09
CA THR A 699 14.54 26.89 54.49
C THR A 699 15.74 27.82 54.73
N ILE A 700 16.79 27.35 55.41
CA ILE A 700 17.93 28.16 55.87
C ILE A 700 19.14 28.10 54.89
N MET A 701 19.18 27.16 53.94
CA MET A 701 20.32 26.99 53.03
C MET A 701 19.91 27.15 51.57
N ASP A 702 19.91 28.37 51.01
CA ASP A 702 20.47 28.62 49.65
C ASP A 702 20.50 30.09 49.15
N LEU A 703 20.71 31.11 49.99
CA LEU A 703 20.99 32.45 49.43
C LEU A 703 22.48 32.57 49.04
N VAL A 704 23.37 32.09 49.91
CA VAL A 704 24.83 32.21 49.72
C VAL A 704 25.32 31.28 48.61
N GLN A 705 24.81 30.05 48.55
CA GLN A 705 25.22 29.08 47.53
C GLN A 705 24.58 29.38 46.16
N PHE A 706 23.36 29.94 46.11
CA PHE A 706 22.84 30.60 44.90
C PHE A 706 23.80 31.68 44.38
N PHE A 707 24.25 32.62 45.22
CA PHE A 707 25.16 33.68 44.77
C PHE A 707 26.52 33.14 44.35
N VAL A 708 27.11 32.17 45.06
CA VAL A 708 28.41 31.57 44.68
C VAL A 708 28.30 30.81 43.35
N THR A 709 27.22 30.04 43.16
CA THR A 709 27.00 29.27 41.92
C THR A 709 26.62 30.19 40.76
N PHE A 710 25.82 31.24 41.02
CA PHE A 710 25.46 32.24 40.04
C PHE A 710 26.66 33.06 39.59
N PHE A 711 27.50 33.57 40.51
CA PHE A 711 28.69 34.35 40.14
C PHE A 711 29.75 33.48 39.46
N SER A 712 29.96 32.24 39.89
CA SER A 712 30.86 31.31 39.20
C SER A 712 30.37 30.98 37.79
N CYS A 713 29.09 30.63 37.61
CA CYS A 713 28.52 30.39 36.29
C CYS A 713 28.50 31.66 35.43
N PHE A 714 28.19 32.82 36.00
CA PHE A 714 28.17 34.10 35.29
C PHE A 714 29.57 34.46 34.78
N LEU A 715 30.60 34.31 35.63
CA LEU A 715 31.99 34.52 35.21
C LEU A 715 32.44 33.48 34.17
N SER A 716 32.06 32.20 34.33
CA SER A 716 32.32 31.18 33.31
C SER A 716 31.60 31.47 32.00
N LEU A 717 30.35 31.93 32.03
CA LEU A 717 29.58 32.31 30.86
C LEU A 717 30.10 33.57 30.21
N LEU A 718 30.62 34.54 30.98
CA LEU A 718 31.31 35.72 30.43
C LEU A 718 32.62 35.33 29.76
N LEU A 719 33.36 34.39 30.33
CA LEU A 719 34.61 33.89 29.77
C LEU A 719 34.34 33.06 28.51
N VAL A 720 33.33 32.18 28.53
CA VAL A 720 32.82 31.47 27.36
C VAL A 720 32.27 32.45 26.34
N ALA A 721 31.56 33.51 26.73
CA ALA A 721 31.04 34.52 25.81
C ALA A 721 32.18 35.35 25.21
N ALA A 722 33.26 35.64 25.95
CA ALA A 722 34.45 36.30 25.44
C ALA A 722 35.25 35.40 24.49
N VAL A 723 35.37 34.11 24.81
CA VAL A 723 36.00 33.09 23.95
C VAL A 723 35.15 32.85 22.72
N VAL A 724 33.83 32.68 22.87
CA VAL A 724 32.87 32.56 21.77
C VAL A 724 32.80 33.86 20.99
N TRP A 725 32.95 35.03 21.59
CA TRP A 725 33.03 36.30 20.86
C TRP A 725 34.34 36.41 20.10
N LYS A 726 35.48 36.01 20.66
CA LYS A 726 36.76 35.90 19.97
C LYS A 726 36.71 34.86 18.85
N ILE A 727 36.10 33.71 19.08
CA ILE A 727 35.87 32.66 18.07
C ILE A 727 34.89 33.19 17.04
N LYS A 728 33.81 33.89 17.40
CA LYS A 728 32.83 34.50 16.51
C LYS A 728 33.47 35.62 15.71
N GLN A 729 34.38 36.40 16.28
CA GLN A 729 35.13 37.46 15.61
C GLN A 729 36.13 36.84 14.62
N THR A 730 36.81 35.77 15.02
CA THR A 730 37.76 35.03 14.16
C THR A 730 37.04 34.22 13.08
N CYS A 731 35.89 33.63 13.40
CA CYS A 731 35.03 32.86 12.52
C CYS A 731 34.21 33.79 11.63
N TRP A 732 33.79 34.98 12.07
CA TRP A 732 33.25 36.02 11.20
C TRP A 732 34.31 36.55 10.25
N ALA A 733 35.55 36.75 10.70
CA ALA A 733 36.65 37.10 9.81
C ALA A 733 36.97 35.97 8.81
N SER A 734 36.97 34.71 9.26
CA SER A 734 37.22 33.53 8.42
C SER A 734 36.07 33.26 7.44
N ARG A 735 34.82 33.38 7.89
CA ARG A 735 33.60 33.17 7.10
C ARG A 735 33.37 34.33 6.14
N ARG A 736 33.78 35.57 6.49
CA ARG A 736 33.84 36.70 5.54
C ARG A 736 34.95 36.49 4.49
N ARG A 737 36.08 35.88 4.86
CA ARG A 737 37.12 35.47 3.90
C ARG A 737 36.69 34.29 3.02
N GLU A 738 36.02 33.28 3.56
CA GLU A 738 35.47 32.14 2.81
C GLU A 738 34.28 32.56 1.95
N GLN A 739 33.44 33.49 2.39
CA GLN A 739 32.33 34.02 1.60
C GLN A 739 32.87 34.91 0.48
N LEU A 740 33.91 35.72 0.72
CA LEU A 740 34.65 36.40 -0.36
C LEU A 740 35.36 35.41 -1.30
N LEU A 741 35.89 34.28 -0.80
CA LEU A 741 36.51 33.23 -1.62
C LEU A 741 35.49 32.43 -2.44
N ARG A 742 34.32 32.12 -1.86
CA ARG A 742 33.20 31.44 -2.52
C ARG A 742 32.46 32.37 -3.46
N GLU A 743 32.33 33.67 -3.16
CA GLU A 743 31.85 34.68 -4.09
C GLU A 743 32.85 34.87 -5.23
N ARG A 744 34.17 34.89 -4.96
CA ARG A 744 35.19 34.85 -6.03
C ARG A 744 35.14 33.55 -6.84
N GLN A 745 34.93 32.39 -6.21
CA GLN A 745 34.83 31.10 -6.89
C GLN A 745 33.48 30.93 -7.61
N GLN A 746 32.37 31.50 -7.12
CA GLN A 746 31.09 31.58 -7.83
C GLN A 746 31.16 32.60 -8.95
N MET A 747 31.87 33.72 -8.80
CA MET A 747 32.17 34.62 -9.92
C MET A 747 33.12 33.97 -10.94
N ALA A 748 34.00 33.05 -10.51
CA ALA A 748 34.89 32.28 -11.37
C ALA A 748 34.32 30.95 -11.91
N SER A 749 33.18 30.47 -11.40
CA SER A 749 32.48 29.24 -11.85
C SER A 749 31.08 29.50 -12.40
N ARG A 750 30.61 30.76 -12.33
CA ARG A 750 29.55 31.23 -13.22
C ARG A 750 30.09 31.13 -14.65
N PRO A 751 29.38 30.48 -15.58
CA PRO A 751 29.71 30.62 -16.98
C PRO A 751 29.67 32.11 -17.26
N PHE A 752 30.79 32.71 -17.65
CA PHE A 752 30.76 34.03 -18.25
C PHE A 752 29.74 33.91 -19.38
N ALA A 753 28.63 34.64 -19.27
CA ALA A 753 27.65 34.69 -20.31
C ALA A 753 28.39 35.21 -21.56
N SER A 754 28.66 34.31 -22.49
CA SER A 754 29.17 34.65 -23.81
C SER A 754 28.01 35.31 -24.54
N VAL A 755 28.08 36.64 -24.66
CA VAL A 755 27.16 37.38 -25.51
C VAL A 755 27.83 37.49 -26.88
N ASP A 756 27.27 36.83 -27.88
CA ASP A 756 27.64 37.07 -29.27
C ASP A 756 27.24 38.50 -29.63
N VAL A 757 28.22 39.39 -29.74
CA VAL A 757 27.99 40.78 -30.15
C VAL A 757 27.98 40.80 -31.67
N ALA A 758 26.80 40.67 -32.25
CA ALA A 758 26.56 40.93 -33.67
C ALA A 758 26.67 42.45 -33.90
N LEU A 759 27.73 42.87 -34.60
CA LEU A 759 27.94 44.26 -35.02
C LEU A 759 27.06 44.52 -36.25
N GLU A 760 25.80 44.91 -36.04
CA GLU A 760 24.94 45.36 -37.12
C GLU A 760 25.40 46.75 -37.62
N VAL A 761 26.09 46.76 -38.76
CA VAL A 761 26.21 47.94 -39.61
C VAL A 761 24.89 48.06 -40.36
N GLY A 762 24.00 48.92 -39.87
CA GLY A 762 22.67 49.10 -40.44
C GLY A 762 22.72 49.63 -41.88
N ALA A 763 21.84 49.11 -42.73
CA ALA A 763 20.80 49.88 -43.41
C ALA A 763 19.99 48.96 -44.34
N GLU A 764 18.73 49.34 -44.52
CA GLU A 764 17.70 48.64 -45.26
C GLU A 764 18.03 48.43 -46.75
N GLN A 765 17.54 47.29 -47.24
CA GLN A 765 17.09 47.01 -48.62
C GLN A 765 18.07 47.11 -49.81
N THR A 766 17.95 46.09 -50.67
CA THR A 766 18.40 45.94 -52.07
C THR A 766 19.80 45.36 -52.32
N ASP A 767 19.79 44.06 -52.64
CA ASP A 767 20.31 43.46 -53.89
C ASP A 767 21.77 43.66 -54.37
N PHE A 768 22.36 42.50 -54.73
CA PHE A 768 23.54 42.23 -55.56
C PHE A 768 24.97 42.28 -54.96
N LEU A 769 25.50 41.06 -54.77
CA LEU A 769 26.85 40.58 -55.14
C LEU A 769 28.09 41.00 -54.31
N ARG A 770 28.55 40.04 -53.50
CA ARG A 770 29.95 39.55 -53.33
C ARG A 770 30.85 40.18 -52.24
N GLY A 771 31.06 39.41 -51.16
CA GLY A 771 32.33 39.31 -50.42
C GLY A 771 32.36 39.87 -48.98
N PRO A 772 32.66 39.06 -47.93
CA PRO A 772 32.78 39.54 -46.55
C PRO A 772 34.13 40.23 -46.32
N LEU A 773 34.11 41.51 -45.93
CA LEU A 773 35.26 42.15 -45.29
C LEU A 773 35.23 41.82 -43.80
N GLU A 774 35.81 40.67 -43.47
CA GLU A 774 36.20 40.28 -42.12
C GLU A 774 37.28 41.21 -41.57
N GLY A 775 37.08 41.72 -40.36
CA GLY A 775 38.14 42.35 -39.58
C GLY A 775 37.71 42.56 -38.14
N ALA A 776 38.27 41.76 -37.21
CA ALA A 776 38.02 41.88 -35.78
C ALA A 776 38.44 43.27 -35.24
N PRO A 777 37.70 43.84 -34.28
CA PRO A 777 37.96 45.19 -33.76
C PRO A 777 39.37 45.31 -33.17
N LYS A 778 40.08 46.39 -33.53
CA LYS A 778 41.44 46.66 -33.05
C LYS A 778 41.42 47.16 -31.60
N PRO A 779 42.28 46.62 -30.73
CA PRO A 779 42.32 47.06 -29.34
C PRO A 779 43.04 48.37 -29.12
N ILE A 780 42.61 49.06 -28.08
CA ILE A 780 43.22 50.29 -27.57
C ILE A 780 44.40 49.95 -26.67
N ALA A 781 44.27 48.88 -25.87
CA ALA A 781 45.35 48.37 -25.04
C ALA A 781 45.24 46.85 -24.84
N ILE A 782 46.38 46.17 -24.71
CA ILE A 782 46.48 44.78 -24.28
C ILE A 782 47.50 44.70 -23.16
N GLU A 783 47.11 44.20 -22.00
CA GLU A 783 48.01 43.99 -20.87
C GLU A 783 48.14 42.48 -20.57
N PRO A 784 49.29 41.84 -20.88
CA PRO A 784 49.49 40.42 -20.62
C PRO A 784 49.61 40.12 -19.12
N CYS A 785 48.94 39.06 -18.67
CA CYS A 785 49.03 38.57 -17.30
C CYS A 785 50.38 37.90 -17.05
N ALA A 786 50.81 37.79 -15.78
CA ALA A 786 52.14 37.34 -15.36
C ALA A 786 52.62 35.97 -15.91
N GLY A 787 51.74 35.17 -16.53
CA GLY A 787 52.07 33.91 -17.19
C GLY A 787 52.17 33.96 -18.73
N ASN A 788 52.00 35.13 -19.37
CA ASN A 788 51.97 35.32 -20.84
C ASN A 788 51.03 34.38 -21.61
N ARG A 789 50.04 33.81 -20.92
CA ARG A 789 49.05 32.89 -21.47
C ARG A 789 47.68 33.53 -21.63
N ALA A 790 47.43 34.63 -20.94
CA ALA A 790 46.22 35.43 -21.12
C ALA A 790 46.60 36.90 -21.04
N ALA A 791 45.79 37.77 -21.65
CA ALA A 791 45.96 39.21 -21.57
C ALA A 791 44.60 39.90 -21.43
N VAL A 792 44.56 41.07 -20.81
CA VAL A 792 43.37 41.90 -20.77
C VAL A 792 43.38 42.84 -21.97
N LEU A 793 42.48 42.62 -22.90
CA LEU A 793 42.19 43.46 -24.07
C LEU A 793 41.26 44.60 -23.65
N THR A 794 41.52 45.83 -24.07
CA THR A 794 40.61 46.98 -23.85
C THR A 794 40.21 47.60 -25.18
N VAL A 795 38.91 47.83 -25.37
CA VAL A 795 38.27 48.35 -26.60
C VAL A 795 37.23 49.42 -26.26
N PHE A 796 36.95 50.33 -27.21
CA PHE A 796 35.82 51.25 -27.12
C PHE A 796 34.60 50.57 -27.73
N LEU A 797 33.47 50.61 -27.03
CA LEU A 797 32.17 50.13 -27.47
C LEU A 797 31.19 51.30 -27.56
N CYS A 798 30.40 51.36 -28.63
CA CYS A 798 29.27 52.28 -28.69
C CYS A 798 28.06 51.62 -28.01
N LEU A 799 27.42 52.32 -27.08
CA LEU A 799 26.25 51.79 -26.38
C LEU A 799 24.99 51.95 -27.25
N PRO A 800 24.02 51.02 -27.15
CA PRO A 800 22.80 51.06 -27.96
C PRO A 800 22.04 52.35 -27.71
N ARG A 801 21.67 53.02 -28.81
CA ARG A 801 20.94 54.29 -28.78
C ARG A 801 19.47 54.00 -29.09
N GLY A 802 18.56 54.82 -28.56
CA GLY A 802 17.13 54.71 -28.92
C GLY A 802 16.91 54.92 -30.41
N SER A 803 15.69 54.70 -30.90
CA SER A 803 15.32 54.84 -32.33
C SER A 803 15.69 56.20 -32.96
N SER A 804 15.97 57.22 -32.15
CA SER A 804 16.48 58.54 -32.56
C SER A 804 18.00 58.61 -32.79
N GLY A 805 18.77 57.53 -32.55
CA GLY A 805 20.22 57.47 -32.81
C GLY A 805 21.10 58.33 -31.89
N ALA A 806 20.54 58.97 -30.86
CA ALA A 806 21.26 59.77 -29.86
C ALA A 806 21.09 59.19 -28.45
N PRO A 807 22.13 59.16 -27.59
CA PRO A 807 21.98 58.70 -26.23
C PRO A 807 21.10 59.67 -25.41
N PRO A 808 20.33 59.18 -24.42
CA PRO A 808 19.46 60.02 -23.59
C PRO A 808 20.24 61.19 -22.94
N PRO A 809 19.63 62.38 -22.79
CA PRO A 809 20.29 63.54 -22.23
C PRO A 809 20.89 63.25 -20.85
N GLY A 810 22.20 63.48 -20.69
CA GLY A 810 22.94 63.19 -19.46
C GLY A 810 23.71 61.87 -19.44
N GLN A 811 23.71 61.07 -20.53
CA GLN A 811 24.47 59.82 -20.64
C GLN A 811 25.43 59.79 -21.84
N SER A 812 26.62 59.21 -21.66
CA SER A 812 27.61 59.00 -22.73
C SER A 812 27.19 57.81 -23.61
N GLY A 813 27.19 58.00 -24.94
CA GLY A 813 26.90 56.95 -25.92
C GLY A 813 28.09 56.02 -26.25
N LEU A 814 29.22 56.17 -25.56
CA LEU A 814 30.43 55.35 -25.70
C LEU A 814 30.89 54.85 -24.32
N ALA A 815 31.29 53.58 -24.27
CA ALA A 815 31.85 52.92 -23.10
C ALA A 815 33.21 52.30 -23.45
N ILE A 816 34.07 52.15 -22.45
CA ILE A 816 35.28 51.32 -22.56
C ILE A 816 34.90 49.94 -22.02
N ALA A 817 35.24 48.90 -22.76
CA ALA A 817 35.12 47.53 -22.30
C ALA A 817 36.47 46.84 -22.33
N SER A 818 36.69 45.98 -21.33
CA SER A 818 37.87 45.14 -21.27
C SER A 818 37.45 43.67 -21.25
N ALA A 819 38.17 42.83 -21.97
CA ALA A 819 37.93 41.40 -22.06
C ALA A 819 39.24 40.64 -21.82
N LEU A 820 39.19 39.57 -21.03
CA LEU A 820 40.33 38.67 -20.89
C LEU A 820 40.40 37.78 -22.12
N ILE A 821 41.49 37.86 -22.86
CA ILE A 821 41.77 37.04 -24.04
C ILE A 821 42.83 36.00 -23.71
N ASP A 822 42.69 34.82 -24.29
CA ASP A 822 43.71 33.77 -24.23
C ASP A 822 44.75 34.05 -25.33
N ILE A 823 46.02 34.18 -24.91
CA ILE A 823 47.17 34.34 -25.81
C ILE A 823 48.05 33.06 -25.82
N SER A 824 47.63 32.00 -25.10
CA SER A 824 48.39 30.76 -24.87
C SER A 824 48.45 29.78 -26.04
N GLN A 825 47.76 30.06 -27.15
CA GLN A 825 47.79 29.22 -28.37
C GLN A 825 48.67 29.77 -29.50
N GLN A 826 49.87 30.25 -29.15
CA GLN A 826 51.01 30.16 -30.07
C GLN A 826 51.92 29.01 -29.61
N LYS A 827 51.66 27.80 -30.14
CA LYS A 827 52.46 26.58 -29.88
C LYS A 827 53.89 26.70 -30.43
N PRO A 828 54.90 26.19 -29.69
CA PRO A 828 55.75 25.13 -30.25
C PRO A 828 55.98 23.93 -29.30
N SER A 829 55.75 22.71 -29.84
CA SER A 829 56.45 21.40 -29.69
C SER A 829 56.76 20.71 -28.32
N ASP A 830 56.10 19.54 -28.14
CA ASP A 830 56.55 18.17 -27.74
C ASP A 830 57.28 17.72 -26.44
N ASN A 831 56.75 16.56 -25.94
CA ASN A 831 57.38 15.30 -25.44
C ASN A 831 57.42 14.90 -23.92
N LYS A 832 56.69 13.80 -23.61
CA LYS A 832 57.01 12.50 -22.89
C LYS A 832 57.73 12.50 -21.51
N ASP A 833 57.62 11.56 -20.56
CA ASP A 833 56.93 10.26 -20.37
C ASP A 833 56.99 9.82 -18.86
N LYS A 834 56.04 8.95 -18.47
CA LYS A 834 55.83 8.01 -17.31
C LYS A 834 56.96 7.63 -16.29
N THR A 835 56.63 7.47 -14.98
CA THR A 835 56.31 6.20 -14.24
C THR A 835 56.31 6.26 -12.68
N SER A 836 55.34 5.53 -12.08
CA SER A 836 55.24 4.78 -10.79
C SER A 836 55.46 5.39 -9.38
N GLY A 837 54.40 5.30 -8.53
CA GLY A 837 54.47 4.61 -7.22
C GLY A 837 54.25 5.36 -5.88
N VAL A 838 53.02 5.23 -5.32
CA VAL A 838 52.66 5.09 -3.87
C VAL A 838 52.60 6.30 -2.89
N ARG A 839 51.37 6.53 -2.40
CA ARG A 839 50.80 6.97 -1.07
C ARG A 839 51.41 8.09 -0.18
N ASN A 840 50.45 8.92 0.25
CA ASN A 840 50.17 9.46 1.61
C ASN A 840 50.70 10.85 2.07
N ARG A 841 49.69 11.68 2.43
CA ARG A 841 49.55 12.65 3.54
C ARG A 841 50.53 13.83 3.75
N LYS A 842 49.86 15.01 3.81
CA LYS A 842 50.02 16.18 4.74
C LYS A 842 51.18 17.18 4.53
N HIS A 843 50.75 18.43 4.28
CA HIS A 843 51.23 19.76 4.77
C HIS A 843 52.73 20.09 4.67
N LEU A 844 53.18 21.24 4.14
CA LEU A 844 52.91 22.63 4.55
C LEU A 844 53.51 23.63 3.51
N SER A 845 53.14 24.91 3.65
CA SER A 845 53.54 26.19 3.00
C SER A 845 54.87 26.28 2.22
N THR A 846 55.09 27.21 1.27
CA THR A 846 55.01 28.70 1.29
C THR A 846 55.40 29.13 -0.15
N ARG A 847 54.86 30.15 -0.85
CA ARG A 847 54.94 31.61 -0.64
C ARG A 847 54.16 32.31 -1.79
N GLN A 848 53.78 33.56 -1.55
CA GLN A 848 52.87 34.39 -2.34
C GLN A 848 53.44 34.97 -3.64
N GLY A 849 52.53 35.26 -4.58
CA GLY A 849 52.68 36.26 -5.64
C GLY A 849 51.42 36.33 -6.51
N THR A 850 50.62 37.39 -6.38
CA THR A 850 49.46 37.69 -7.26
C THR A 850 49.66 39.11 -7.81
N CYS A 851 49.35 39.30 -9.10
CA CYS A 851 48.80 40.57 -9.58
C CYS A 851 47.28 40.37 -9.74
N VAL A 852 46.57 41.46 -9.46
CA VAL A 852 45.20 41.59 -8.89
C VAL A 852 44.09 40.76 -9.52
#